data_AF-A0A2A3XNH2-F1
#
_entry.id   AF-A0A2A3XNH2-F1
#
_cell.length_a   1.000
_cell.length_b   1.000
_cell.length_c   1.000
_cell.angle_alpha   90.00
_cell.angle_beta   90.00
_cell.angle_gamma   90.00
#
_symmetry.space_group_name_H-M   'P 1'
#
loop_
_entity.id
_entity.type
_entity.pdbx_description
1 polymer ?
#
loop_
_entity_poly.entity_id
_entity_poly.type
_entity_poly.pdbx_seq_one_letter_code
_entity_poly.pdbx_strand_id
1 'polypeptide(L)'
;MTTRAAYVSDASIYRRLPAAVLEVRSVEDLRGAVALAGEKNWSITMRGGGTSVAGNGIGEGLVLDTSRYFNQILSIDPQARTARVQPGVICDQLRDAAGEFGLTYGPDPSTHSRCTIGGMVANNACGSHSLEWGTAAENLESVTLMLADGREVVFGPDGTDDPEINAKLLALRDGNLKTLRTELGQFPRQVSGYGLHYLLAENGFDAAKALAGSEGTCGIITEMTVKLVKRPLASALAVLAFETVFDAAEAAAVVRGTGMTTAEGMGYDLLEALRSRPGQDLAGSELPGVNDPAGGQDAGGWLFCEAVGDTVEQARGNAEDFVASVTTATSSIVVTEHAEARALWRIREAAAGIVTRLPDGGEAWPSWEDSAVPPKHLAHYLRDLYALMDRHGLRGIPFGHFGEGCVHIRLSFTLGTDEGVADFRSFMEEAADTIARYGGSVSGEHGDGRARSELLRRIYSREALEAFRTFKNILDPGRIFNPGVLVDPEVVDDRVRPGPGQRSFELLPVQALSRDGGSLVNAVNRCVGVGACRSDEGAMCPSFQATGDEVDSTRGRARVLSEMFRGESLPQAYRSTEVKDALDLCLSCKACASECPVNVDMATYKSEFLHKFYQRRIRPMAHYSMGWLPLLTHVLHRIPGMASVTNRLLGIGTVEKLVKKLGGIEPSRAMISFAPSSLQSWFARRQPSNGPRAGVGTRDAGTVVLWPDSFTNHLDTGPGLAAVEVLEALGYTVVMPQGFVCCGLTWHSTGQLDMAQKVLTRTLDVMEPYLRAGYPVVGLEPSCTVLLAHDLPEMLPDDPRAALMAKSVVSLGELIEHRVPANGESGTEWPFEELDATAVSQVHCHERSQGDHGPAATVLRSVGVREEEIKTGCCGLAGNWGFEPGHAELSKTLGERELFPAIRAREAGDLVLADGFSCRTQITEGTGVDGLHLAEVLQKALVKKT
;
A
#
# COMPACT_ATOMS: atom_id res chain seq x y z
N MET A 1 0.11 -25.38 2.36
CA MET A 1 -1.07 -24.85 1.64
C MET A 1 -1.15 -23.32 1.75
N THR A 2 -0.88 -22.73 2.92
CA THR A 2 -0.83 -21.26 3.14
C THR A 2 -0.10 -20.49 2.02
N THR A 3 1.14 -20.86 1.71
CA THR A 3 1.92 -20.23 0.62
C THR A 3 1.21 -20.35 -0.73
N ARG A 4 0.76 -21.56 -1.12
CA ARG A 4 0.05 -21.76 -2.40
C ARG A 4 -1.20 -20.89 -2.51
N ALA A 5 -1.94 -20.71 -1.42
CA ALA A 5 -3.11 -19.82 -1.36
C ALA A 5 -2.72 -18.34 -1.51
N ALA A 6 -1.61 -17.90 -0.91
CA ALA A 6 -1.12 -16.53 -1.05
C ALA A 6 -0.75 -16.18 -2.51
N TYR A 7 -0.32 -17.17 -3.31
CA TYR A 7 0.11 -17.01 -4.70
C TYR A 7 -0.99 -17.29 -5.75
N VAL A 8 -2.24 -17.50 -5.33
CA VAL A 8 -3.33 -17.93 -6.22
C VAL A 8 -3.74 -16.89 -7.28
N SER A 9 -3.38 -15.62 -7.08
CA SER A 9 -3.69 -14.51 -7.99
C SER A 9 -2.63 -13.40 -7.89
N ASP A 10 -2.42 -12.67 -8.97
CA ASP A 10 -1.72 -11.38 -9.00
C ASP A 10 -2.75 -10.23 -8.82
N ALA A 11 -2.53 -9.08 -9.45
CA ALA A 11 -3.47 -7.96 -9.43
C ALA A 11 -4.60 -8.10 -10.46
N SER A 12 -4.59 -9.14 -11.30
CA SER A 12 -5.63 -9.43 -12.30
C SER A 12 -6.90 -10.04 -11.69
N ILE A 13 -7.96 -10.12 -12.48
CA ILE A 13 -9.17 -10.88 -12.14
C ILE A 13 -9.04 -12.39 -12.34
N TYR A 14 -7.84 -12.96 -12.50
CA TYR A 14 -7.68 -14.41 -12.69
C TYR A 14 -7.23 -15.12 -11.43
N ARG A 15 -7.57 -16.40 -11.33
CA ARG A 15 -7.20 -17.29 -10.22
C ARG A 15 -6.61 -18.59 -10.75
N ARG A 16 -5.39 -18.95 -10.35
CA ARG A 16 -4.77 -20.26 -10.61
C ARG A 16 -4.09 -20.74 -9.34
N LEU A 17 -4.47 -21.93 -8.85
CA LEU A 17 -3.85 -22.49 -7.65
C LEU A 17 -2.56 -23.22 -8.04
N PRO A 18 -1.36 -22.70 -7.70
CA PRO A 18 -0.11 -23.38 -8.05
C PRO A 18 0.00 -24.74 -7.36
N ALA A 19 0.70 -25.69 -7.99
CA ALA A 19 1.08 -26.95 -7.38
C ALA A 19 2.16 -26.73 -6.30
N ALA A 20 3.12 -25.84 -6.58
CA ALA A 20 4.19 -25.46 -5.68
C ALA A 20 4.68 -24.02 -5.97
N VAL A 21 5.34 -23.43 -4.99
CA VAL A 21 6.02 -22.13 -5.11
C VAL A 21 7.47 -22.34 -4.67
N LEU A 22 8.42 -21.84 -5.45
CA LEU A 22 9.84 -21.79 -5.12
C LEU A 22 10.29 -20.34 -5.02
N GLU A 23 10.76 -19.94 -3.84
CA GLU A 23 11.45 -18.66 -3.64
C GLU A 23 12.92 -18.84 -4.03
N VAL A 24 13.26 -18.35 -5.21
CA VAL A 24 14.54 -18.59 -5.87
C VAL A 24 15.65 -17.84 -5.14
N ARG A 25 16.80 -18.48 -4.88
CA ARG A 25 18.00 -17.83 -4.33
C ARG A 25 19.17 -17.83 -5.30
N SER A 26 19.17 -18.74 -6.26
CA SER A 26 20.28 -18.94 -7.18
C SER A 26 19.85 -19.54 -8.51
N VAL A 27 20.74 -19.45 -9.50
CA VAL A 27 20.59 -20.15 -10.79
C VAL A 27 20.53 -21.67 -10.61
N GLU A 28 21.18 -22.22 -9.59
CA GLU A 28 21.11 -23.67 -9.34
C GLU A 28 19.74 -24.12 -8.86
N ASP A 29 19.05 -23.29 -8.06
CA ASP A 29 17.65 -23.55 -7.68
C ASP A 29 16.76 -23.59 -8.93
N LEU A 30 17.02 -22.71 -9.92
CA LEU A 30 16.29 -22.68 -11.19
C LEU A 30 16.53 -23.95 -12.02
N ARG A 31 17.77 -24.45 -12.09
CA ARG A 31 18.06 -25.73 -12.76
C ARG A 31 17.34 -26.89 -12.07
N GLY A 32 17.39 -26.93 -10.73
CA GLY A 32 16.65 -27.91 -9.94
C GLY A 32 15.14 -27.82 -10.15
N ALA A 33 14.62 -26.60 -10.28
CA ALA A 33 13.20 -26.34 -10.55
C ALA A 33 12.76 -26.85 -11.93
N VAL A 34 13.55 -26.62 -12.97
CA VAL A 34 13.29 -27.14 -14.33
C VAL A 34 13.29 -28.67 -14.33
N ALA A 35 14.28 -29.30 -13.68
CA ALA A 35 14.34 -30.75 -13.55
C ALA A 35 13.12 -31.33 -12.79
N LEU A 36 12.75 -30.72 -11.66
CA LEU A 36 11.59 -31.12 -10.86
C LEU A 36 10.28 -30.95 -11.63
N ALA A 37 10.12 -29.82 -12.33
CA ALA A 37 8.93 -29.56 -13.15
C ALA A 37 8.80 -30.60 -14.28
N GLY A 38 9.91 -30.97 -14.93
CA GLY A 38 9.94 -32.06 -15.90
C GLY A 38 9.55 -33.42 -15.29
N GLU A 39 10.07 -33.77 -14.11
CA GLU A 39 9.71 -35.02 -13.40
C GLU A 39 8.21 -35.07 -13.05
N LYS A 40 7.65 -33.94 -12.61
CA LYS A 40 6.24 -33.83 -12.18
C LYS A 40 5.27 -33.50 -13.32
N ASN A 41 5.77 -33.27 -14.53
CA ASN A 41 5.00 -32.73 -15.64
C ASN A 41 4.24 -31.46 -15.25
N TRP A 42 4.91 -30.55 -14.55
CA TRP A 42 4.39 -29.24 -14.17
C TRP A 42 4.84 -28.19 -15.17
N SER A 43 3.93 -27.26 -15.50
CA SER A 43 4.32 -26.01 -16.14
C SER A 43 5.09 -25.12 -15.18
N ILE A 44 5.81 -24.14 -15.72
CA ILE A 44 6.60 -23.18 -14.96
C ILE A 44 6.07 -21.78 -15.23
N THR A 45 5.79 -21.02 -14.19
CA THR A 45 5.44 -19.59 -14.28
C THR A 45 6.40 -18.77 -13.45
N MET A 46 7.03 -17.77 -14.08
CA MET A 46 7.85 -16.80 -13.36
C MET A 46 6.97 -15.74 -12.68
N ARG A 47 7.39 -15.30 -11.50
CA ARG A 47 6.73 -14.24 -10.76
C ARG A 47 7.75 -13.31 -10.10
N GLY A 48 7.61 -12.02 -10.40
CA GLY A 48 8.30 -10.95 -9.68
C GLY A 48 7.47 -10.45 -8.49
N GLY A 49 7.18 -9.15 -8.42
CA GLY A 49 6.33 -8.56 -7.38
C GLY A 49 4.84 -8.99 -7.41
N GLY A 50 4.42 -9.76 -8.42
CA GLY A 50 3.03 -10.18 -8.60
C GLY A 50 2.06 -9.00 -8.84
N THR A 51 2.55 -7.91 -9.42
CA THR A 51 1.81 -6.66 -9.65
C THR A 51 1.05 -6.64 -10.97
N SER A 52 1.24 -7.65 -11.83
CA SER A 52 0.54 -7.74 -13.12
C SER A 52 -0.96 -7.79 -12.95
N VAL A 53 -1.65 -7.09 -13.85
CA VAL A 53 -3.11 -7.08 -13.98
C VAL A 53 -3.62 -7.99 -15.11
N ALA A 54 -2.71 -8.70 -15.77
CA ALA A 54 -3.01 -9.54 -16.93
C ALA A 54 -3.15 -11.03 -16.60
N GLY A 55 -2.79 -11.48 -15.39
CA GLY A 55 -2.89 -12.90 -14.99
C GLY A 55 -1.76 -13.76 -15.55
N ASN A 56 -0.67 -13.16 -15.99
CA ASN A 56 0.53 -13.83 -16.50
C ASN A 56 1.55 -14.16 -15.40
N GLY A 57 1.42 -13.57 -14.19
CA GLY A 57 2.27 -13.85 -13.03
C GLY A 57 1.75 -14.98 -12.13
N ILE A 58 0.84 -15.83 -12.65
CA ILE A 58 0.20 -16.95 -11.94
C ILE A 58 0.07 -18.18 -12.84
N GLY A 59 0.04 -19.37 -12.24
CA GLY A 59 -0.08 -20.64 -12.95
C GLY A 59 -0.40 -21.81 -12.02
N GLU A 60 -0.83 -22.94 -12.60
CA GLU A 60 -1.21 -24.14 -11.84
C GLU A 60 -0.05 -25.10 -11.54
N GLY A 61 1.09 -24.92 -12.22
CA GLY A 61 2.31 -25.71 -12.03
C GLY A 61 3.21 -25.15 -10.91
N LEU A 62 4.50 -25.04 -11.22
CA LEU A 62 5.52 -24.47 -10.35
C LEU A 62 5.63 -22.96 -10.59
N VAL A 63 5.38 -22.16 -9.54
CA VAL A 63 5.63 -20.71 -9.56
C VAL A 63 7.03 -20.42 -9.01
N LEU A 64 7.83 -19.68 -9.77
CA LEU A 64 9.17 -19.25 -9.40
C LEU A 64 9.12 -17.78 -8.96
N ASP A 65 9.25 -17.51 -7.67
CA ASP A 65 9.32 -16.15 -7.13
C ASP A 65 10.78 -15.70 -7.01
N THR A 66 11.15 -14.66 -7.75
CA THR A 66 12.52 -14.11 -7.72
C THR A 66 12.65 -12.88 -6.80
N SER A 67 11.54 -12.34 -6.30
CA SER A 67 11.51 -11.02 -5.64
C SER A 67 12.10 -11.01 -4.24
N ARG A 68 12.12 -12.14 -3.53
CA ARG A 68 12.56 -12.22 -2.13
C ARG A 68 14.07 -12.35 -1.97
N TYR A 69 14.71 -13.20 -2.78
CA TYR A 69 16.14 -13.53 -2.61
C TYR A 69 16.99 -13.44 -3.88
N PHE A 70 16.39 -13.43 -5.07
CA PHE A 70 17.09 -13.40 -6.36
C PHE A 70 16.95 -12.03 -7.03
N ASN A 71 17.39 -11.00 -6.29
CA ASN A 71 17.13 -9.59 -6.54
C ASN A 71 18.38 -8.71 -6.39
N GLN A 72 19.56 -9.21 -6.78
CA GLN A 72 20.81 -8.46 -6.69
C GLN A 72 21.07 -7.56 -7.91
N ILE A 73 21.53 -6.35 -7.64
CA ILE A 73 22.23 -5.50 -8.63
C ILE A 73 23.68 -6.01 -8.69
N LEU A 74 24.07 -6.59 -9.81
CA LEU A 74 25.36 -7.26 -9.99
C LEU A 74 26.49 -6.26 -10.26
N SER A 75 26.21 -5.23 -11.06
CA SER A 75 27.13 -4.12 -11.33
C SER A 75 26.42 -2.94 -11.97
N ILE A 76 26.89 -1.72 -11.69
CA ILE A 76 26.52 -0.49 -12.42
C ILE A 76 27.78 0.04 -13.10
N ASP A 77 27.70 0.31 -14.40
CA ASP A 77 28.73 1.01 -15.17
C ASP A 77 28.24 2.42 -15.51
N PRO A 78 28.71 3.46 -14.80
CA PRO A 78 28.30 4.83 -15.06
C PRO A 78 28.80 5.41 -16.39
N GLN A 79 29.91 4.86 -16.93
CA GLN A 79 30.48 5.34 -18.19
C GLN A 79 29.69 4.80 -19.38
N ALA A 80 29.42 3.49 -19.38
CA ALA A 80 28.54 2.86 -20.36
C ALA A 80 27.05 3.19 -20.13
N ARG A 81 26.71 3.68 -18.93
CA ARG A 81 25.33 3.90 -18.44
C ARG A 81 24.50 2.62 -18.54
N THR A 82 25.02 1.54 -17.98
CA THR A 82 24.31 0.27 -17.93
C THR A 82 24.35 -0.33 -16.53
N ALA A 83 23.41 -1.21 -16.24
CA ALA A 83 23.40 -2.02 -15.04
C ALA A 83 23.14 -3.49 -15.39
N ARG A 84 23.90 -4.40 -14.74
CA ARG A 84 23.62 -5.84 -14.76
C ARG A 84 22.85 -6.19 -13.51
N VAL A 85 21.72 -6.87 -13.67
CA VAL A 85 20.75 -7.11 -12.59
C VAL A 85 20.15 -8.51 -12.69
N GLN A 86 19.81 -9.07 -11.52
CA GLN A 86 18.93 -10.22 -11.42
C GLN A 86 17.46 -9.82 -11.66
N PRO A 87 16.59 -10.75 -12.08
CA PRO A 87 15.19 -10.44 -12.41
C PRO A 87 14.37 -9.90 -11.25
N GLY A 88 14.72 -10.24 -10.00
CA GLY A 88 13.99 -9.84 -8.81
C GLY A 88 14.27 -8.43 -8.29
N VAL A 89 15.22 -7.68 -8.86
CA VAL A 89 15.54 -6.31 -8.43
C VAL A 89 14.28 -5.44 -8.55
N ILE A 90 13.89 -4.75 -7.48
CA ILE A 90 12.78 -3.78 -7.51
C ILE A 90 13.22 -2.53 -8.27
N CYS A 91 12.32 -1.92 -9.05
CA CYS A 91 12.67 -0.76 -9.89
C CYS A 91 13.34 0.35 -9.09
N ASP A 92 12.76 0.74 -7.95
CA ASP A 92 13.32 1.80 -7.11
C ASP A 92 14.68 1.46 -6.52
N GLN A 93 14.94 0.20 -6.18
CA GLN A 93 16.27 -0.22 -5.71
C GLN A 93 17.34 0.05 -6.78
N LEU A 94 17.04 -0.18 -8.06
CA LEU A 94 17.96 0.13 -9.15
C LEU A 94 18.07 1.66 -9.37
N ARG A 95 16.96 2.39 -9.31
CA ARG A 95 16.96 3.85 -9.48
C ARG A 95 17.75 4.55 -8.39
N ASP A 96 17.58 4.14 -7.13
CA ASP A 96 18.29 4.67 -5.98
C ASP A 96 19.79 4.39 -6.08
N ALA A 97 20.16 3.15 -6.40
CA ALA A 97 21.57 2.77 -6.58
C ALA A 97 22.24 3.51 -7.76
N ALA A 98 21.52 3.71 -8.87
CA ALA A 98 22.00 4.50 -10.00
C ALA A 98 22.11 6.00 -9.68
N GLY A 99 21.30 6.48 -8.74
CA GLY A 99 21.24 7.88 -8.30
C GLY A 99 22.58 8.42 -7.78
N GLU A 100 23.42 7.56 -7.17
CA GLU A 100 24.78 7.93 -6.73
C GLU A 100 25.67 8.46 -7.87
N PHE A 101 25.34 8.10 -9.12
CA PHE A 101 26.09 8.49 -10.31
C PHE A 101 25.37 9.57 -11.15
N GLY A 102 24.28 10.15 -10.64
CA GLY A 102 23.43 11.07 -11.41
C GLY A 102 22.64 10.38 -12.53
N LEU A 103 22.45 9.06 -12.42
CA LEU A 103 21.71 8.24 -13.37
C LEU A 103 20.40 7.73 -12.74
N THR A 104 19.50 7.23 -13.58
CA THR A 104 18.29 6.50 -13.18
C THR A 104 17.98 5.42 -14.22
N TYR A 105 17.22 4.39 -13.83
CA TYR A 105 16.52 3.56 -14.81
C TYR A 105 15.33 4.35 -15.37
N GLY A 106 15.13 4.31 -16.68
CA GLY A 106 14.13 5.13 -17.38
C GLY A 106 12.69 4.69 -17.08
N PRO A 107 12.29 3.46 -17.45
CA PRO A 107 10.92 2.99 -17.24
C PRO A 107 10.46 3.08 -15.77
N ASP A 108 9.31 3.71 -15.55
CA ASP A 108 8.80 4.07 -14.23
C ASP A 108 7.29 3.80 -14.05
N PRO A 109 6.85 2.53 -14.10
CA PRO A 109 5.44 2.18 -13.95
C PRO A 109 4.90 2.63 -12.61
N SER A 110 3.58 2.82 -12.48
CA SER A 110 2.90 3.16 -11.21
C SER A 110 3.15 2.19 -10.03
N THR A 111 3.77 1.03 -10.33
CA THR A 111 4.16 0.02 -9.36
C THR A 111 5.67 -0.03 -9.06
N HIS A 112 6.45 0.98 -9.49
CA HIS A 112 7.92 1.04 -9.42
C HIS A 112 8.50 0.67 -8.03
N SER A 113 7.82 1.05 -6.94
CA SER A 113 8.22 0.70 -5.57
C SER A 113 8.11 -0.78 -5.19
N ARG A 114 7.54 -1.64 -6.04
CA ARG A 114 7.41 -3.09 -5.78
C ARG A 114 7.46 -3.98 -7.02
N CYS A 115 7.36 -3.46 -8.24
CA CYS A 115 7.57 -4.25 -9.44
C CYS A 115 9.05 -4.52 -9.65
N THR A 116 9.36 -5.70 -10.18
CA THR A 116 10.73 -6.15 -10.41
C THR A 116 11.13 -5.93 -11.86
N ILE A 117 12.40 -5.60 -12.13
CA ILE A 117 12.91 -5.36 -13.49
C ILE A 117 12.61 -6.53 -14.44
N GLY A 118 12.71 -7.79 -13.98
CA GLY A 118 12.40 -8.95 -14.81
C GLY A 118 10.93 -9.03 -15.22
N GLY A 119 10.02 -8.59 -14.34
CA GLY A 119 8.60 -8.49 -14.65
C GLY A 119 8.30 -7.33 -15.60
N MET A 120 9.03 -6.21 -15.47
CA MET A 120 8.92 -5.09 -16.39
C MET A 120 9.37 -5.48 -17.79
N VAL A 121 10.51 -6.15 -17.94
CA VAL A 121 10.98 -6.67 -19.24
C VAL A 121 10.00 -7.71 -19.79
N ALA A 122 9.52 -8.63 -18.96
CA ALA A 122 8.56 -9.66 -19.39
C ALA A 122 7.23 -9.08 -19.91
N ASN A 123 6.79 -7.92 -19.41
CA ASN A 123 5.56 -7.24 -19.88
C ASN A 123 5.83 -6.13 -20.91
N ASN A 124 7.10 -5.87 -21.23
CA ASN A 124 7.53 -4.65 -21.93
C ASN A 124 6.96 -3.36 -21.30
N ALA A 125 6.98 -3.31 -19.97
CA ALA A 125 6.40 -2.22 -19.20
C ALA A 125 7.13 -0.88 -19.43
N CYS A 126 6.43 0.19 -19.09
CA CYS A 126 6.83 1.58 -19.24
C CYS A 126 6.27 2.38 -18.06
N GLY A 127 6.08 3.69 -18.20
CA GLY A 127 5.53 4.55 -17.17
C GLY A 127 5.18 5.92 -17.72
N SER A 128 5.10 6.93 -16.87
CA SER A 128 4.72 8.29 -17.29
C SER A 128 5.78 8.95 -18.19
N HIS A 129 7.05 8.57 -18.03
CA HIS A 129 8.17 9.19 -18.75
C HIS A 129 8.57 8.47 -20.04
N SER A 130 7.78 7.50 -20.51
CA SER A 130 8.13 6.76 -21.75
C SER A 130 8.05 7.59 -23.02
N LEU A 131 7.46 8.80 -22.98
CA LEU A 131 7.62 9.78 -24.07
C LEU A 131 9.08 10.13 -24.34
N GLU A 132 9.91 10.19 -23.30
CA GLU A 132 11.35 10.49 -23.37
C GLU A 132 12.22 9.22 -23.29
N TRP A 133 11.90 8.31 -22.37
CA TRP A 133 12.77 7.16 -22.07
C TRP A 133 12.33 5.84 -22.69
N GLY A 134 11.17 5.80 -23.35
CA GLY A 134 10.65 4.60 -24.00
C GLY A 134 10.25 3.47 -23.05
N THR A 135 10.14 2.28 -23.61
CA THR A 135 9.71 1.03 -22.97
C THR A 135 10.85 0.24 -22.35
N ALA A 136 10.54 -0.81 -21.58
CA ALA A 136 11.55 -1.74 -21.07
C ALA A 136 12.37 -2.41 -22.19
N ALA A 137 11.76 -2.71 -23.35
CA ALA A 137 12.49 -3.21 -24.51
C ALA A 137 13.56 -2.21 -24.98
N GLU A 138 13.21 -0.93 -25.12
CA GLU A 138 14.16 0.10 -25.58
C GLU A 138 15.34 0.30 -24.62
N ASN A 139 15.13 -0.02 -23.34
CA ASN A 139 16.12 0.01 -22.27
C ASN A 139 16.81 -1.33 -22.01
N LEU A 140 16.52 -2.38 -22.76
CA LEU A 140 17.17 -3.68 -22.63
C LEU A 140 18.36 -3.80 -23.59
N GLU A 141 19.53 -4.14 -23.05
CA GLU A 141 20.75 -4.42 -23.84
C GLU A 141 20.93 -5.92 -24.05
N SER A 142 20.76 -6.73 -23.01
CA SER A 142 20.85 -8.18 -23.11
C SER A 142 20.03 -8.87 -22.05
N VAL A 143 19.62 -10.11 -22.35
CA VAL A 143 18.92 -10.99 -21.42
C VAL A 143 19.50 -12.39 -21.50
N THR A 144 19.74 -13.00 -20.34
CA THR A 144 20.12 -14.40 -20.21
C THR A 144 18.86 -15.20 -19.86
N LEU A 145 18.52 -16.17 -20.70
CA LEU A 145 17.40 -17.09 -20.48
C LEU A 145 17.91 -18.49 -20.19
N MET A 146 17.36 -19.12 -19.15
CA MET A 146 17.42 -20.56 -18.96
C MET A 146 16.29 -21.25 -19.74
N LEU A 147 16.67 -22.19 -20.60
CA LEU A 147 15.76 -22.98 -21.42
C LEU A 147 15.26 -24.23 -20.68
N ALA A 148 14.31 -24.95 -21.28
CA ALA A 148 13.70 -26.16 -20.72
C ALA A 148 14.70 -27.33 -20.51
N ASP A 149 15.86 -27.28 -21.16
CA ASP A 149 16.96 -28.23 -20.98
C ASP A 149 17.97 -27.80 -19.89
N GLY A 150 17.74 -26.65 -19.25
CA GLY A 150 18.58 -26.10 -18.17
C GLY A 150 19.80 -25.31 -18.65
N ARG A 151 20.03 -25.18 -19.96
CA ARG A 151 21.10 -24.31 -20.50
C ARG A 151 20.72 -22.84 -20.39
N GLU A 152 21.70 -22.00 -20.10
CA GLU A 152 21.58 -20.54 -20.19
C GLU A 152 22.05 -20.07 -21.56
N VAL A 153 21.27 -19.20 -22.19
CA VAL A 153 21.50 -18.65 -23.52
C VAL A 153 21.37 -17.13 -23.43
N VAL A 154 22.33 -16.41 -23.98
CA VAL A 154 22.38 -14.95 -23.96
C VAL A 154 21.81 -14.41 -25.26
N PHE A 155 20.90 -13.44 -25.14
CA PHE A 155 20.29 -12.71 -26.25
C PHE A 155 20.68 -11.24 -26.13
N GLY A 156 20.95 -10.61 -27.28
CA GLY A 156 21.37 -9.21 -27.35
C GLY A 156 21.23 -8.65 -28.76
N PRO A 157 21.95 -7.55 -29.06
CA PRO A 157 22.12 -7.07 -30.42
C PRO A 157 22.77 -8.18 -31.27
N ASP A 158 22.42 -8.25 -32.55
CA ASP A 158 22.92 -9.23 -33.51
C ASP A 158 22.51 -10.71 -33.22
N GLY A 159 21.58 -10.95 -32.29
CA GLY A 159 20.95 -12.26 -32.09
C GLY A 159 21.26 -12.90 -30.75
N THR A 160 21.80 -14.13 -30.79
CA THR A 160 22.06 -14.95 -29.59
C THR A 160 23.34 -15.76 -29.73
N ASP A 161 23.94 -16.12 -28.58
CA ASP A 161 25.14 -16.96 -28.50
C ASP A 161 24.88 -18.45 -28.81
N ASP A 162 23.62 -18.89 -28.95
CA ASP A 162 23.26 -20.22 -29.47
C ASP A 162 23.06 -20.17 -31.00
N PRO A 163 23.95 -20.79 -31.81
CA PRO A 163 23.89 -20.71 -33.26
C PRO A 163 22.64 -21.36 -33.87
N GLU A 164 22.08 -22.38 -33.24
CA GLU A 164 20.90 -23.09 -33.74
C GLU A 164 19.65 -22.23 -33.56
N ILE A 165 19.50 -21.64 -32.37
CA ILE A 165 18.41 -20.70 -32.08
C ILE A 165 18.56 -19.48 -33.01
N ASN A 166 19.75 -18.92 -33.14
CA ASN A 166 19.98 -17.76 -34.00
C ASN A 166 19.58 -18.02 -35.46
N ALA A 167 19.95 -19.18 -36.01
CA ALA A 167 19.57 -19.58 -37.37
C ALA A 167 18.05 -19.72 -37.53
N LYS A 168 17.34 -20.26 -36.52
CA LYS A 168 15.88 -20.36 -36.53
C LYS A 168 15.20 -18.98 -36.43
N LEU A 169 15.76 -18.05 -35.66
CA LEU A 169 15.26 -16.67 -35.58
C LEU A 169 15.43 -15.93 -36.91
N LEU A 170 16.57 -16.10 -37.59
CA LEU A 170 16.79 -15.57 -38.94
C LEU A 170 15.77 -16.15 -39.95
N ALA A 171 15.54 -17.46 -39.92
CA ALA A 171 14.56 -18.11 -40.77
C ALA A 171 13.13 -17.63 -40.50
N LEU A 172 12.76 -17.45 -39.22
CA LEU A 172 11.48 -16.86 -38.81
C LEU A 172 11.32 -15.45 -39.39
N ARG A 173 12.33 -14.58 -39.23
CA ARG A 173 12.33 -13.23 -39.78
C ARG A 173 12.14 -13.25 -41.30
N ASP A 174 12.98 -13.99 -42.01
CA ASP A 174 13.03 -13.98 -43.47
C ASP A 174 11.73 -14.53 -44.09
N GLY A 175 11.10 -15.51 -43.44
CA GLY A 175 9.80 -16.03 -43.84
C GLY A 175 8.62 -15.08 -43.61
N ASN A 176 8.76 -14.04 -42.77
CA ASN A 176 7.65 -13.20 -42.31
C ASN A 176 7.86 -11.68 -42.53
N LEU A 177 8.86 -11.27 -43.32
CA LEU A 177 9.25 -9.85 -43.49
C LEU A 177 8.10 -8.88 -43.76
N LYS A 178 7.13 -9.28 -44.61
CA LYS A 178 5.98 -8.43 -44.93
C LYS A 178 5.16 -8.16 -43.66
N THR A 179 4.70 -9.23 -43.00
CA THR A 179 3.87 -9.16 -41.79
C THR A 179 4.57 -8.38 -40.69
N LEU A 180 5.85 -8.68 -40.42
CA LEU A 180 6.61 -7.99 -39.38
C LEU A 180 6.71 -6.47 -39.62
N ARG A 181 6.83 -6.03 -40.88
CA ARG A 181 6.95 -4.61 -41.25
C ARG A 181 5.62 -3.86 -41.23
N THR A 182 4.51 -4.54 -41.50
CA THR A 182 3.21 -3.88 -41.70
C THR A 182 2.26 -4.01 -40.52
N GLU A 183 2.47 -4.98 -39.63
CA GLU A 183 1.54 -5.25 -38.53
C GLU A 183 2.14 -5.00 -37.14
N LEU A 184 3.48 -4.99 -36.99
CA LEU A 184 4.15 -4.87 -35.69
C LEU A 184 4.99 -3.59 -35.59
N GLY A 185 5.07 -2.99 -34.41
CA GLY A 185 5.88 -1.78 -34.17
C GLY A 185 5.41 -0.54 -34.93
N GLN A 186 4.10 -0.42 -35.20
CA GLN A 186 3.51 0.65 -36.00
C GLN A 186 3.30 1.96 -35.20
N PHE A 187 3.27 1.88 -33.87
CA PHE A 187 3.22 3.02 -32.96
C PHE A 187 3.86 2.66 -31.60
N PRO A 188 4.28 3.64 -30.77
CA PRO A 188 5.13 3.39 -29.59
C PRO A 188 4.58 2.40 -28.57
N ARG A 189 3.27 2.47 -28.28
CA ARG A 189 2.56 1.61 -27.31
C ARG A 189 1.90 0.37 -27.94
N GLN A 190 2.45 -0.13 -29.06
CA GLN A 190 1.98 -1.39 -29.65
C GLN A 190 2.68 -2.59 -29.01
N VAL A 191 2.23 -2.97 -27.80
CA VAL A 191 2.90 -3.98 -26.97
C VAL A 191 2.29 -5.38 -27.09
N SER A 192 1.05 -5.53 -27.55
CA SER A 192 0.40 -6.85 -27.63
C SER A 192 1.17 -7.82 -28.54
N GLY A 193 1.29 -9.09 -28.12
CA GLY A 193 2.05 -10.11 -28.84
C GLY A 193 3.57 -10.03 -28.60
N TYR A 194 4.34 -10.74 -29.42
CA TYR A 194 5.79 -10.66 -29.35
C TYR A 194 6.34 -9.49 -30.17
N GLY A 195 7.40 -8.83 -29.68
CA GLY A 195 8.13 -7.76 -30.35
C GLY A 195 8.96 -8.20 -31.58
N LEU A 196 8.42 -9.05 -32.46
CA LEU A 196 9.19 -9.66 -33.55
C LEU A 196 9.68 -8.65 -34.60
N HIS A 197 9.15 -7.43 -34.62
CA HIS A 197 9.67 -6.35 -35.47
C HIS A 197 11.12 -5.97 -35.09
N TYR A 198 11.56 -6.19 -33.85
CA TYR A 198 12.97 -5.98 -33.46
C TYR A 198 13.93 -6.94 -34.17
N LEU A 199 13.45 -8.08 -34.67
CA LEU A 199 14.23 -8.98 -35.50
C LEU A 199 14.44 -8.45 -36.92
N LEU A 200 13.83 -7.33 -37.34
CA LEU A 200 14.11 -6.77 -38.67
C LEU A 200 15.53 -6.20 -38.74
N ALA A 201 16.17 -6.33 -39.91
CA ALA A 201 17.55 -5.85 -40.10
C ALA A 201 17.66 -4.33 -39.95
N GLU A 202 16.65 -3.59 -40.44
CA GLU A 202 16.54 -2.14 -40.24
C GLU A 202 16.37 -1.73 -38.77
N ASN A 203 15.99 -2.66 -37.90
CA ASN A 203 15.87 -2.48 -36.45
C ASN A 203 17.05 -3.09 -35.67
N GLY A 204 18.09 -3.55 -36.37
CA GLY A 204 19.33 -4.07 -35.78
C GLY A 204 19.34 -5.56 -35.45
N PHE A 205 18.29 -6.33 -35.80
CA PHE A 205 18.17 -7.75 -35.43
C PHE A 205 18.39 -7.98 -33.91
N ASP A 206 17.64 -7.26 -33.09
CA ASP A 206 17.81 -7.25 -31.63
C ASP A 206 16.93 -8.33 -30.98
N ALA A 207 17.54 -9.46 -30.64
CA ALA A 207 16.81 -10.60 -30.09
C ALA A 207 16.47 -10.41 -28.60
N ALA A 208 17.22 -9.59 -27.86
CA ALA A 208 16.85 -9.25 -26.49
C ALA A 208 15.53 -8.47 -26.47
N LYS A 209 15.39 -7.47 -27.35
CA LYS A 209 14.13 -6.70 -27.46
C LYS A 209 12.97 -7.53 -27.96
N ALA A 210 13.20 -8.50 -28.85
CA ALA A 210 12.15 -9.43 -29.28
C ALA A 210 11.63 -10.32 -28.13
N LEU A 211 12.41 -10.52 -27.06
CA LEU A 211 12.02 -11.25 -25.85
C LEU A 211 11.33 -10.37 -24.79
N ALA A 212 11.48 -9.05 -24.85
CA ALA A 212 10.68 -8.15 -24.04
C ALA A 212 9.21 -8.27 -24.44
N GLY A 213 8.31 -8.34 -23.46
CA GLY A 213 6.90 -8.66 -23.70
C GLY A 213 6.60 -10.15 -23.88
N SER A 214 7.58 -11.05 -23.67
CA SER A 214 7.33 -12.50 -23.79
C SER A 214 6.56 -13.12 -22.61
N GLU A 215 6.33 -12.37 -21.54
CA GLU A 215 5.50 -12.76 -20.39
C GLU A 215 5.92 -14.10 -19.74
N GLY A 216 7.22 -14.40 -19.76
CA GLY A 216 7.76 -15.65 -19.23
C GLY A 216 7.36 -16.89 -20.04
N THR A 217 6.89 -16.73 -21.27
CA THR A 217 6.55 -17.85 -22.16
C THR A 217 7.78 -18.40 -22.90
N CYS A 218 8.90 -17.69 -23.00
CA CYS A 218 10.04 -18.16 -23.79
C CYS A 218 11.15 -18.84 -22.98
N GLY A 219 11.14 -18.70 -21.66
CA GLY A 219 12.20 -19.21 -20.77
C GLY A 219 12.20 -18.49 -19.43
N ILE A 220 13.17 -18.85 -18.59
CA ILE A 220 13.38 -18.26 -17.27
C ILE A 220 14.47 -17.19 -17.38
N ILE A 221 14.15 -15.92 -17.12
CA ILE A 221 15.17 -14.86 -17.07
C ILE A 221 16.06 -15.08 -15.84
N THR A 222 17.38 -15.18 -16.02
CA THR A 222 18.35 -15.33 -14.93
C THR A 222 19.16 -14.06 -14.68
N GLU A 223 19.42 -13.28 -15.73
CA GLU A 223 20.19 -12.03 -15.68
C GLU A 223 19.75 -11.10 -16.83
N MET A 224 19.81 -9.79 -16.60
CA MET A 224 19.65 -8.78 -17.66
C MET A 224 20.72 -7.70 -17.55
N THR A 225 21.08 -7.12 -18.70
CA THR A 225 21.77 -5.83 -18.77
C THR A 225 20.78 -4.78 -19.27
N VAL A 226 20.59 -3.71 -18.49
CA VAL A 226 19.67 -2.61 -18.82
C VAL A 226 20.42 -1.28 -18.95
N LYS A 227 19.87 -0.37 -19.76
CA LYS A 227 20.35 1.00 -19.91
C LYS A 227 19.93 1.87 -18.73
N LEU A 228 20.77 2.85 -18.44
CA LEU A 228 20.50 3.93 -17.50
C LEU A 228 20.49 5.26 -18.25
N VAL A 229 19.60 6.16 -17.84
CA VAL A 229 19.48 7.51 -18.39
C VAL A 229 19.99 8.53 -17.38
N LYS A 230 20.28 9.74 -17.84
CA LYS A 230 20.63 10.84 -16.93
C LYS A 230 19.40 11.25 -16.14
N ARG A 231 19.55 11.44 -14.83
CA ARG A 231 18.49 12.02 -14.00
C ARG A 231 18.37 13.51 -14.34
N PRO A 232 17.17 14.03 -14.65
CA PRO A 232 16.96 15.47 -14.83
C PRO A 232 17.38 16.26 -13.59
N LEU A 233 18.00 17.43 -13.77
CA LEU A 233 18.45 18.29 -12.67
C LEU A 233 17.31 19.16 -12.10
N ALA A 234 16.42 19.61 -12.98
CA ALA A 234 15.21 20.35 -12.62
C ALA A 234 14.05 19.94 -13.53
N SER A 235 12.84 19.99 -12.99
CA SER A 235 11.61 19.81 -13.74
C SER A 235 10.55 20.85 -13.37
N ALA A 236 9.60 21.05 -14.26
CA ALA A 236 8.42 21.89 -14.06
C ALA A 236 7.19 21.16 -14.60
N LEU A 237 6.14 21.10 -13.80
CA LEU A 237 4.87 20.47 -14.17
C LEU A 237 3.91 21.52 -14.73
N ALA A 238 3.52 21.36 -16.00
CA ALA A 238 2.40 22.08 -16.60
C ALA A 238 1.13 21.24 -16.49
N VAL A 239 0.08 21.78 -15.86
CA VAL A 239 -1.26 21.18 -15.87
C VAL A 239 -2.18 22.06 -16.70
N LEU A 240 -2.78 21.49 -17.74
CA LEU A 240 -3.70 22.17 -18.66
C LEU A 240 -5.11 21.63 -18.47
N ALA A 241 -6.09 22.52 -18.42
CA ALA A 241 -7.50 22.21 -18.32
C ALA A 241 -8.19 22.32 -19.68
N PHE A 242 -9.16 21.44 -19.93
CA PHE A 242 -9.93 21.38 -21.17
C PHE A 242 -11.43 21.27 -20.88
N GLU A 243 -12.26 21.64 -21.86
CA GLU A 243 -13.72 21.51 -21.75
C GLU A 243 -14.15 20.04 -21.61
N THR A 244 -13.50 19.12 -22.32
CA THR A 244 -13.74 17.68 -22.19
C THR A 244 -12.45 16.88 -22.14
N VAL A 245 -12.52 15.65 -21.60
CA VAL A 245 -11.42 14.68 -21.68
C VAL A 245 -11.02 14.33 -23.12
N PHE A 246 -11.94 14.45 -24.08
CA PHE A 246 -11.66 14.21 -25.49
C PHE A 246 -10.77 15.31 -26.09
N ASP A 247 -10.97 16.56 -25.67
CA ASP A 247 -10.14 17.69 -26.11
C ASP A 247 -8.72 17.58 -25.51
N ALA A 248 -8.62 17.13 -24.25
CA ALA A 248 -7.34 16.80 -23.63
C ALA A 248 -6.61 15.69 -24.40
N ALA A 249 -7.32 14.64 -24.81
CA ALA A 249 -6.76 13.56 -25.63
C ALA A 249 -6.33 14.01 -27.03
N GLU A 250 -7.06 14.94 -27.66
CA GLU A 250 -6.70 15.51 -28.95
C GLU A 250 -5.44 16.39 -28.83
N ALA A 251 -5.34 17.21 -27.78
CA ALA A 251 -4.15 18.00 -27.48
C ALA A 251 -2.93 17.13 -27.14
N ALA A 252 -3.12 16.00 -26.46
CA ALA A 252 -2.03 15.10 -26.10
C ALA A 252 -1.31 14.51 -27.32
N ALA A 253 -2.02 14.30 -28.43
CA ALA A 253 -1.48 13.68 -29.63
C ALA A 253 -0.33 14.48 -30.28
N VAL A 254 -0.24 15.78 -30.00
CA VAL A 254 0.82 16.67 -30.54
C VAL A 254 1.94 16.97 -29.55
N VAL A 255 1.89 16.42 -28.33
CA VAL A 255 2.92 16.65 -27.30
C VAL A 255 4.24 15.95 -27.65
N ARG A 256 4.18 14.84 -28.35
CA ARG A 256 5.39 14.13 -28.78
C ARG A 256 6.24 15.04 -29.69
N GLY A 257 7.47 15.32 -29.27
CA GLY A 257 8.41 16.17 -30.00
C GLY A 257 8.42 17.64 -29.59
N THR A 258 7.64 18.05 -28.57
CA THR A 258 7.69 19.41 -28.01
C THR A 258 8.76 19.59 -26.93
N GLY A 259 9.47 18.51 -26.56
CA GLY A 259 10.43 18.52 -25.45
C GLY A 259 9.83 18.24 -24.07
N MET A 260 8.51 18.00 -23.99
CA MET A 260 7.87 17.47 -22.78
C MET A 260 8.25 15.99 -22.60
N THR A 261 8.41 15.60 -21.34
CA THR A 261 8.81 14.24 -20.94
C THR A 261 7.64 13.36 -20.52
N THR A 262 6.48 13.95 -20.20
CA THR A 262 5.23 13.27 -19.88
C THR A 262 4.05 13.93 -20.59
N ALA A 263 2.93 13.20 -20.72
CA ALA A 263 1.65 13.73 -21.19
C ALA A 263 0.51 12.84 -20.68
N GLU A 264 0.17 13.03 -19.40
CA GLU A 264 -0.80 12.20 -18.69
C GLU A 264 -2.18 12.84 -18.67
N GLY A 265 -3.20 12.11 -19.12
CA GLY A 265 -4.57 12.60 -19.18
C GLY A 265 -5.47 12.01 -18.11
N MET A 266 -6.47 12.79 -17.68
CA MET A 266 -7.58 12.32 -16.84
C MET A 266 -8.87 13.11 -17.09
N GLY A 267 -10.03 12.48 -16.87
CA GLY A 267 -11.33 13.13 -16.89
C GLY A 267 -11.79 13.69 -15.54
N TYR A 268 -12.84 14.50 -15.55
CA TYR A 268 -13.50 15.04 -14.34
C TYR A 268 -14.08 13.97 -13.42
N ASP A 269 -14.55 12.87 -13.99
CA ASP A 269 -15.07 11.69 -13.29
C ASP A 269 -14.06 11.10 -12.30
N LEU A 270 -12.75 11.18 -12.59
CA LEU A 270 -11.71 10.79 -11.64
C LEU A 270 -11.69 11.69 -10.39
N LEU A 271 -11.81 13.00 -10.58
CA LEU A 271 -11.84 13.98 -9.50
C LEU A 271 -13.10 13.80 -8.64
N GLU A 272 -14.24 13.56 -9.27
CA GLU A 272 -15.50 13.26 -8.57
C GLU A 272 -15.37 12.00 -7.70
N ALA A 273 -14.79 10.92 -8.25
CA ALA A 273 -14.53 9.69 -7.49
C ALA A 273 -13.59 9.94 -6.30
N LEU A 274 -12.54 10.75 -6.47
CA LEU A 274 -11.62 11.11 -5.38
C LEU A 274 -12.33 11.91 -4.28
N ARG A 275 -13.12 12.93 -4.65
CA ARG A 275 -13.85 13.79 -3.71
C ARG A 275 -14.93 13.05 -2.92
N SER A 276 -15.44 11.94 -3.44
CA SER A 276 -16.39 11.09 -2.70
C SER A 276 -15.78 10.37 -1.50
N ARG A 277 -14.45 10.32 -1.39
CA ARG A 277 -13.76 9.59 -0.32
C ARG A 277 -13.82 10.40 0.98
N PRO A 278 -14.06 9.75 2.14
CA PRO A 278 -14.04 10.43 3.43
C PRO A 278 -12.75 11.23 3.65
N GLY A 279 -12.88 12.51 3.96
CA GLY A 279 -11.75 13.42 4.20
C GLY A 279 -11.02 13.89 2.93
N GLN A 280 -11.62 13.72 1.75
CA GLN A 280 -11.07 14.17 0.46
C GLN A 280 -11.99 15.15 -0.27
N ASP A 281 -12.97 15.73 0.41
CA ASP A 281 -13.99 16.62 -0.18
C ASP A 281 -13.39 17.82 -0.94
N LEU A 282 -12.19 18.25 -0.53
CA LEU A 282 -11.43 19.36 -1.13
C LEU A 282 -10.34 18.92 -2.11
N ALA A 283 -10.19 17.62 -2.39
CA ALA A 283 -9.13 17.13 -3.28
C ALA A 283 -9.23 17.78 -4.68
N GLY A 284 -8.09 18.12 -5.27
CA GLY A 284 -8.00 18.77 -6.58
C GLY A 284 -8.58 20.18 -6.64
N SER A 285 -8.73 20.85 -5.49
CA SER A 285 -9.03 22.29 -5.42
C SER A 285 -7.99 23.17 -6.11
N GLU A 286 -6.77 22.65 -6.22
CA GLU A 286 -5.58 23.24 -6.81
C GLU A 286 -5.49 23.03 -8.33
N LEU A 287 -6.38 22.22 -8.93
CA LEU A 287 -6.39 21.99 -10.37
C LEU A 287 -6.90 23.24 -11.12
N PRO A 288 -6.32 23.58 -12.28
CA PRO A 288 -6.80 24.68 -13.09
C PRO A 288 -8.22 24.40 -13.58
N GLY A 289 -9.06 25.45 -13.62
CA GLY A 289 -10.43 25.34 -14.11
C GLY A 289 -11.40 24.61 -13.17
N VAL A 290 -11.06 24.51 -11.88
CA VAL A 290 -11.95 23.99 -10.82
C VAL A 290 -12.35 25.13 -9.90
N ASN A 291 -13.64 25.29 -9.60
CA ASN A 291 -14.17 26.36 -8.74
C ASN A 291 -13.79 27.78 -9.23
N ASP A 292 -13.82 28.03 -10.54
CA ASP A 292 -13.43 29.31 -11.12
C ASP A 292 -14.22 30.48 -10.49
N PRO A 293 -13.55 31.42 -9.78
CA PRO A 293 -14.19 32.57 -9.16
C PRO A 293 -14.92 33.48 -10.15
N ALA A 294 -14.59 33.39 -11.44
CA ALA A 294 -15.24 34.12 -12.53
C ALA A 294 -16.60 33.54 -12.94
N GLY A 295 -17.02 32.40 -12.38
CA GLY A 295 -18.32 31.76 -12.65
C GLY A 295 -18.37 30.92 -13.93
N GLY A 296 -17.23 30.40 -14.38
CA GLY A 296 -17.12 29.49 -15.53
C GLY A 296 -17.58 28.05 -15.24
N GLN A 297 -17.72 27.24 -16.29
CA GLN A 297 -17.93 25.79 -16.19
C GLN A 297 -16.63 25.11 -15.74
N ASP A 298 -16.73 24.18 -14.78
CA ASP A 298 -15.59 23.36 -14.37
C ASP A 298 -15.01 22.57 -15.57
N ALA A 299 -13.69 22.38 -15.56
CA ALA A 299 -12.99 21.62 -16.61
C ALA A 299 -13.47 20.16 -16.69
N GLY A 300 -13.68 19.64 -17.89
CA GLY A 300 -14.08 18.25 -18.12
C GLY A 300 -12.92 17.26 -18.28
N GLY A 301 -11.68 17.76 -18.41
CA GLY A 301 -10.47 16.94 -18.44
C GLY A 301 -9.19 17.75 -18.30
N TRP A 302 -8.09 17.07 -17.96
CA TRP A 302 -6.78 17.68 -17.77
C TRP A 302 -5.67 16.90 -18.46
N LEU A 303 -4.59 17.61 -18.76
CA LEU A 303 -3.32 17.05 -19.22
C LEU A 303 -2.18 17.52 -18.31
N PHE A 304 -1.36 16.59 -17.84
CA PHE A 304 -0.19 16.80 -17.00
C PHE A 304 1.06 16.55 -17.85
N CYS A 305 1.84 17.59 -18.08
CA CYS A 305 3.05 17.54 -18.90
C CYS A 305 4.25 18.06 -18.09
N GLU A 306 5.28 17.24 -17.94
CA GLU A 306 6.51 17.63 -17.27
C GLU A 306 7.57 18.08 -18.28
N ALA A 307 8.09 19.29 -18.09
CA ALA A 307 9.25 19.81 -18.79
C ALA A 307 10.50 19.63 -17.92
N VAL A 308 11.65 19.39 -18.55
CA VAL A 308 12.94 19.28 -17.86
C VAL A 308 13.90 20.38 -18.29
N GLY A 309 14.90 20.66 -17.46
CA GLY A 309 15.97 21.61 -17.74
C GLY A 309 17.19 21.40 -16.85
N ASP A 310 18.29 22.08 -17.19
CA ASP A 310 19.50 22.10 -16.36
C ASP A 310 19.32 23.01 -15.13
N THR A 311 18.38 23.97 -15.19
CA THR A 311 17.96 24.82 -14.06
C THR A 311 16.43 24.88 -13.95
N VAL A 312 15.94 25.30 -12.78
CA VAL A 312 14.50 25.48 -12.52
C VAL A 312 13.88 26.50 -13.48
N GLU A 313 14.58 27.59 -13.77
CA GLU A 313 14.12 28.64 -14.69
C GLU A 313 14.00 28.12 -16.11
N GLN A 314 14.93 27.27 -16.55
CA GLN A 314 14.88 26.65 -17.86
C GLN A 314 13.71 25.67 -17.97
N ALA A 315 13.53 24.80 -16.96
CA ALA A 315 12.40 23.87 -16.92
C ALA A 315 11.06 24.63 -16.93
N ARG A 316 10.96 25.69 -16.14
CA ARG A 316 9.79 26.59 -16.10
C ARG A 316 9.52 27.25 -17.44
N GLY A 317 10.56 27.81 -18.08
CA GLY A 317 10.44 28.44 -19.39
C GLY A 317 9.96 27.47 -20.48
N ASN A 318 10.51 26.24 -20.49
CA ASN A 318 10.08 25.19 -21.41
C ASN A 318 8.59 24.82 -21.20
N ALA A 319 8.15 24.73 -19.94
CA ALA A 319 6.74 24.47 -19.61
C ALA A 319 5.82 25.63 -20.03
N GLU A 320 6.22 26.89 -19.76
CA GLU A 320 5.48 28.09 -20.14
C GLU A 320 5.34 28.23 -21.68
N ASP A 321 6.41 27.96 -22.43
CA ASP A 321 6.40 27.96 -23.90
C ASP A 321 5.48 26.87 -24.46
N PHE A 322 5.49 25.68 -23.86
CA PHE A 322 4.58 24.60 -24.24
C PHE A 322 3.12 24.99 -23.97
N VAL A 323 2.81 25.50 -22.78
CA VAL A 323 1.45 25.97 -22.44
C VAL A 323 0.97 27.03 -23.44
N ALA A 324 1.82 28.00 -23.80
CA ALA A 324 1.49 29.04 -24.78
C ALA A 324 1.20 28.48 -26.19
N SER A 325 1.75 27.32 -26.53
CA SER A 325 1.51 26.65 -27.82
C SER A 325 0.15 25.92 -27.89
N VAL A 326 -0.46 25.59 -26.75
CA VAL A 326 -1.72 24.85 -26.66
C VAL A 326 -2.90 25.81 -26.53
N THR A 327 -3.38 26.32 -27.65
CA THR A 327 -4.46 27.33 -27.68
C THR A 327 -5.85 26.81 -27.31
N THR A 328 -6.03 25.49 -27.20
CA THR A 328 -7.31 24.85 -26.87
C THR A 328 -7.53 24.66 -25.37
N ALA A 329 -6.50 24.90 -24.54
CA ALA A 329 -6.64 24.84 -23.09
C ALA A 329 -7.48 26.02 -22.57
N THR A 330 -8.41 25.74 -21.66
CA THR A 330 -9.28 26.75 -21.04
C THR A 330 -8.59 27.46 -19.87
N SER A 331 -7.71 26.76 -19.17
CA SER A 331 -6.90 27.26 -18.07
C SER A 331 -5.63 26.41 -17.92
N SER A 332 -4.62 26.92 -17.22
CA SER A 332 -3.40 26.17 -16.95
C SER A 332 -2.66 26.70 -15.72
N ILE A 333 -1.82 25.86 -15.14
CA ILE A 333 -0.83 26.21 -14.11
C ILE A 333 0.53 25.61 -14.45
N VAL A 334 1.60 26.28 -14.06
CA VAL A 334 2.98 25.76 -14.13
C VAL A 334 3.56 25.78 -12.72
N VAL A 335 4.03 24.63 -12.26
CA VAL A 335 4.52 24.41 -10.90
C VAL A 335 5.95 23.89 -10.95
N THR A 336 6.84 24.56 -10.21
CA THR A 336 8.26 24.15 -10.06
C THR A 336 8.56 23.61 -8.67
N GLU A 337 7.72 23.91 -7.68
CA GLU A 337 7.89 23.42 -6.31
C GLU A 337 7.52 21.95 -6.22
N HIS A 338 8.46 21.14 -5.71
CA HIS A 338 8.31 19.69 -5.67
C HIS A 338 7.08 19.23 -4.86
N ALA A 339 6.78 19.91 -3.74
CA ALA A 339 5.64 19.57 -2.89
C ALA A 339 4.30 19.81 -3.60
N GLU A 340 4.17 20.93 -4.31
CA GLU A 340 2.97 21.28 -5.08
C GLU A 340 2.80 20.35 -6.29
N ALA A 341 3.88 20.09 -7.05
CA ALA A 341 3.87 19.17 -8.16
C ALA A 341 3.47 17.75 -7.71
N ARG A 342 3.96 17.32 -6.54
CA ARG A 342 3.61 16.02 -5.96
C ARG A 342 2.14 15.93 -5.56
N ALA A 343 1.55 17.01 -5.02
CA ALA A 343 0.13 17.06 -4.67
C ALA A 343 -0.73 16.86 -5.93
N LEU A 344 -0.40 17.54 -7.03
CA LEU A 344 -1.06 17.41 -8.32
C LEU A 344 -0.89 15.99 -8.91
N TRP A 345 0.33 15.48 -8.95
CA TRP A 345 0.62 14.12 -9.41
C TRP A 345 -0.12 13.05 -8.61
N ARG A 346 -0.30 13.25 -7.31
CA ARG A 346 -1.03 12.31 -6.45
C ARG A 346 -2.48 12.13 -6.89
N ILE A 347 -3.13 13.15 -7.44
CA ILE A 347 -4.49 13.04 -7.98
C ILE A 347 -4.51 12.06 -9.16
N ARG A 348 -3.56 12.20 -10.09
CA ARG A 348 -3.44 11.34 -11.29
C ARG A 348 -2.96 9.94 -10.96
N GLU A 349 -1.97 9.77 -10.08
CA GLU A 349 -1.38 8.47 -9.75
C GLU A 349 -2.28 7.60 -8.87
N ALA A 350 -3.04 8.21 -7.95
CA ALA A 350 -3.90 7.45 -7.05
C ALA A 350 -5.11 6.82 -7.77
N ALA A 351 -5.37 7.20 -9.03
CA ALA A 351 -6.50 6.76 -9.83
C ALA A 351 -6.72 5.24 -9.82
N ALA A 352 -5.70 4.44 -10.14
CA ALA A 352 -5.84 2.99 -10.26
C ALA A 352 -6.35 2.30 -8.97
N GLY A 353 -6.00 2.87 -7.81
CA GLY A 353 -6.48 2.38 -6.51
C GLY A 353 -7.81 3.01 -6.06
N ILE A 354 -7.99 4.31 -6.31
CA ILE A 354 -9.22 5.06 -6.00
C ILE A 354 -10.40 4.47 -6.77
N VAL A 355 -10.26 4.29 -8.08
CA VAL A 355 -11.36 3.92 -8.97
C VAL A 355 -11.80 2.45 -8.85
N THR A 356 -11.19 1.67 -7.95
CA THR A 356 -11.63 0.29 -7.67
C THR A 356 -12.89 0.24 -6.80
N ARG A 357 -13.13 1.28 -5.97
CA ARG A 357 -14.31 1.39 -5.11
C ARG A 357 -15.07 2.66 -5.49
N LEU A 358 -16.26 2.47 -6.04
CA LEU A 358 -17.10 3.55 -6.52
C LEU A 358 -17.81 4.24 -5.33
N PRO A 359 -18.19 5.54 -5.48
CA PRO A 359 -18.86 6.31 -4.42
C PRO A 359 -20.13 5.65 -3.84
N ASP A 360 -20.83 4.87 -4.66
CA ASP A 360 -22.06 4.18 -4.29
C ASP A 360 -21.83 2.81 -3.61
N GLY A 361 -20.57 2.47 -3.31
CA GLY A 361 -20.17 1.18 -2.75
C GLY A 361 -19.95 0.08 -3.79
N GLY A 362 -20.16 0.36 -5.09
CA GLY A 362 -19.88 -0.54 -6.19
C GLY A 362 -18.39 -0.86 -6.35
N GLU A 363 -18.10 -1.93 -7.08
CA GLU A 363 -16.73 -2.38 -7.38
C GLU A 363 -16.42 -2.15 -8.86
N ALA A 364 -15.17 -1.79 -9.16
CA ALA A 364 -14.66 -1.78 -10.52
C ALA A 364 -13.34 -2.55 -10.60
N TRP A 365 -13.21 -3.32 -11.67
CA TRP A 365 -12.20 -4.37 -11.79
C TRP A 365 -11.20 -4.08 -12.92
N PRO A 366 -9.93 -4.54 -12.77
CA PRO A 366 -8.97 -4.56 -13.86
C PRO A 366 -9.41 -5.54 -14.96
N SER A 367 -9.26 -5.15 -16.23
CA SER A 367 -9.37 -6.07 -17.39
C SER A 367 -9.01 -5.33 -18.69
N TRP A 368 -9.99 -4.64 -19.29
CA TRP A 368 -9.86 -3.75 -20.45
C TRP A 368 -9.21 -2.40 -20.06
N GLU A 369 -8.13 -2.46 -19.28
CA GLU A 369 -7.53 -1.29 -18.62
C GLU A 369 -6.23 -0.81 -19.25
N ASP A 370 -5.91 -1.26 -20.45
CA ASP A 370 -4.59 -1.04 -21.04
C ASP A 370 -4.62 -0.93 -22.56
N SER A 371 -5.74 -0.48 -23.08
CA SER A 371 -5.93 -0.34 -24.52
C SER A 371 -5.09 0.82 -25.06
N ALA A 372 -4.39 0.61 -26.17
CA ALA A 372 -3.58 1.65 -26.81
C ALA A 372 -3.88 1.79 -28.30
N VAL A 373 -3.98 3.02 -28.79
CA VAL A 373 -4.16 3.34 -30.22
C VAL A 373 -3.05 4.29 -30.67
N PRO A 374 -2.79 4.45 -31.98
CA PRO A 374 -1.98 5.57 -32.45
C PRO A 374 -2.48 6.90 -31.85
N PRO A 375 -1.63 7.76 -31.25
CA PRO A 375 -2.08 8.91 -30.46
C PRO A 375 -3.11 9.82 -31.15
N LYS A 376 -2.95 10.04 -32.47
CA LYS A 376 -3.89 10.80 -33.32
C LYS A 376 -5.33 10.26 -33.36
N HIS A 377 -5.55 9.03 -32.91
CA HIS A 377 -6.86 8.37 -32.87
C HIS A 377 -7.46 8.31 -31.47
N LEU A 378 -6.71 8.70 -30.43
CA LEU A 378 -7.11 8.56 -29.03
C LEU A 378 -8.44 9.22 -28.72
N ALA A 379 -8.63 10.48 -29.13
CA ALA A 379 -9.87 11.21 -28.85
C ALA A 379 -11.11 10.54 -29.47
N HIS A 380 -10.99 9.98 -30.69
CA HIS A 380 -12.08 9.23 -31.32
C HIS A 380 -12.31 7.88 -30.64
N TYR A 381 -11.23 7.16 -30.32
CA TYR A 381 -11.30 5.89 -29.61
C TYR A 381 -11.98 6.03 -28.24
N LEU A 382 -11.64 7.08 -27.47
CA LEU A 382 -12.29 7.36 -26.20
C LEU A 382 -13.80 7.57 -26.35
N ARG A 383 -14.25 8.34 -27.35
CA ARG A 383 -15.69 8.53 -27.61
C ARG A 383 -16.42 7.20 -27.86
N ASP A 384 -15.82 6.34 -28.68
CA ASP A 384 -16.36 5.01 -28.98
C ASP A 384 -16.33 4.08 -27.75
N LEU A 385 -15.30 4.19 -26.90
CA LEU A 385 -15.18 3.40 -25.67
C LEU A 385 -16.23 3.82 -24.63
N TYR A 386 -16.46 5.12 -24.43
CA TYR A 386 -17.56 5.61 -23.59
C TYR A 386 -18.92 5.11 -24.11
N ALA A 387 -19.17 5.24 -25.41
CA ALA A 387 -20.40 4.75 -26.01
C ALA A 387 -20.56 3.23 -25.89
N LEU A 388 -19.47 2.46 -25.86
CA LEU A 388 -19.50 1.01 -25.59
C LEU A 388 -19.84 0.71 -24.13
N MET A 389 -19.21 1.41 -23.17
CA MET A 389 -19.53 1.27 -21.76
C MET A 389 -21.01 1.58 -21.48
N ASP A 390 -21.53 2.65 -22.05
CA ASP A 390 -22.95 3.05 -21.91
C ASP A 390 -23.91 1.97 -22.41
N ARG A 391 -23.60 1.30 -23.54
CA ARG A 391 -24.42 0.20 -24.07
C ARG A 391 -24.47 -1.01 -23.15
N HIS A 392 -23.37 -1.31 -22.46
CA HIS A 392 -23.31 -2.38 -21.46
C HIS A 392 -23.75 -1.93 -20.07
N GLY A 393 -24.06 -0.64 -19.87
CA GLY A 393 -24.39 -0.09 -18.55
C GLY A 393 -23.21 -0.14 -17.57
N LEU A 394 -21.98 -0.12 -18.08
CA LEU A 394 -20.75 -0.15 -17.28
C LEU A 394 -20.32 1.27 -16.94
N ARG A 395 -19.77 1.42 -15.74
CA ARG A 395 -19.06 2.63 -15.33
C ARG A 395 -17.57 2.37 -15.37
N GLY A 396 -16.82 3.35 -15.88
CA GLY A 396 -15.39 3.38 -15.81
C GLY A 396 -14.86 4.77 -16.04
N ILE A 397 -13.70 5.03 -15.45
CA ILE A 397 -13.04 6.33 -15.45
C ILE A 397 -11.73 6.18 -16.23
N PRO A 398 -11.67 6.62 -17.50
CA PRO A 398 -10.45 6.61 -18.29
C PRO A 398 -9.42 7.64 -17.81
N PHE A 399 -8.19 7.20 -17.65
CA PHE A 399 -7.00 8.03 -17.40
C PHE A 399 -5.80 7.34 -18.05
N GLY A 400 -4.68 8.02 -18.30
CA GLY A 400 -3.52 7.30 -18.84
C GLY A 400 -2.50 8.16 -19.56
N HIS A 401 -1.61 7.47 -20.26
CA HIS A 401 -0.53 8.02 -21.06
C HIS A 401 -1.06 8.54 -22.41
N PHE A 402 -1.81 9.65 -22.37
CA PHE A 402 -2.51 10.17 -23.54
C PHE A 402 -1.56 10.54 -24.68
N GLY A 403 -0.37 11.08 -24.38
CA GLY A 403 0.63 11.39 -25.41
C GLY A 403 1.16 10.18 -26.18
N GLU A 404 0.93 8.98 -25.66
CA GLU A 404 1.30 7.71 -26.30
C GLU A 404 0.08 6.92 -26.78
N GLY A 405 -1.12 7.48 -26.63
CA GLY A 405 -2.37 6.87 -27.05
C GLY A 405 -2.82 5.70 -26.18
N CYS A 406 -2.30 5.57 -24.95
CA CYS A 406 -2.61 4.48 -24.03
C CYS A 406 -3.58 4.93 -22.93
N VAL A 407 -4.58 4.08 -22.64
CA VAL A 407 -5.66 4.37 -21.70
C VAL A 407 -5.79 3.27 -20.67
N HIS A 408 -5.94 3.69 -19.42
CA HIS A 408 -6.29 2.89 -18.28
C HIS A 408 -7.70 3.18 -17.78
N ILE A 409 -8.40 2.13 -17.39
CA ILE A 409 -9.77 2.21 -16.93
C ILE A 409 -10.12 1.01 -16.04
N ARG A 410 -10.85 1.24 -14.95
CA ARG A 410 -11.45 0.16 -14.16
C ARG A 410 -12.95 0.14 -14.45
N LEU A 411 -13.49 -1.05 -14.67
CA LEU A 411 -14.86 -1.22 -15.16
C LEU A 411 -15.73 -1.95 -14.13
N SER A 412 -16.98 -1.50 -13.97
CA SER A 412 -17.92 -1.99 -12.97
C SER A 412 -18.60 -3.33 -13.31
N PHE A 413 -17.81 -4.34 -13.69
CA PHE A 413 -18.31 -5.67 -14.03
C PHE A 413 -18.92 -6.40 -12.82
N THR A 414 -20.02 -7.12 -13.07
CA THR A 414 -20.65 -8.00 -12.06
C THR A 414 -20.10 -9.42 -12.16
N LEU A 415 -18.83 -9.61 -11.81
CA LEU A 415 -18.13 -10.89 -12.00
C LEU A 415 -18.61 -12.04 -11.07
N GLY A 416 -19.55 -11.78 -10.17
CA GLY A 416 -20.04 -12.76 -9.19
C GLY A 416 -21.14 -13.69 -9.69
N THR A 417 -21.69 -13.45 -10.88
CA THR A 417 -22.78 -14.26 -11.47
C THR A 417 -22.41 -14.74 -12.87
N ASP A 418 -23.05 -15.81 -13.33
CA ASP A 418 -22.82 -16.35 -14.68
C ASP A 418 -23.19 -15.32 -15.76
N GLU A 419 -24.28 -14.57 -15.57
CA GLU A 419 -24.71 -13.51 -16.50
C GLU A 419 -23.69 -12.38 -16.59
N GLY A 420 -23.12 -11.95 -15.45
CA GLY A 420 -22.15 -10.86 -15.44
C GLY A 420 -20.78 -11.28 -16.00
N VAL A 421 -20.42 -12.57 -15.91
CA VAL A 421 -19.26 -13.12 -16.62
C VAL A 421 -19.50 -13.18 -18.14
N ALA A 422 -20.72 -13.55 -18.57
CA ALA A 422 -21.08 -13.52 -19.99
C ALA A 422 -21.07 -12.09 -20.57
N ASP A 423 -21.60 -11.11 -19.83
CA ASP A 423 -21.53 -9.69 -20.21
C ASP A 423 -20.08 -9.18 -20.27
N PHE A 424 -19.25 -9.54 -19.30
CA PHE A 424 -17.81 -9.29 -19.33
C PHE A 424 -17.17 -9.82 -20.62
N ARG A 425 -17.42 -11.08 -21.00
CA ARG A 425 -16.91 -11.63 -22.27
C ARG A 425 -17.38 -10.81 -23.48
N SER A 426 -18.68 -10.50 -23.55
CA SER A 426 -19.25 -9.74 -24.66
C SER A 426 -18.57 -8.38 -24.81
N PHE A 427 -18.41 -7.65 -23.69
CA PHE A 427 -17.71 -6.37 -23.68
C PHE A 427 -16.27 -6.50 -24.16
N MET A 428 -15.50 -7.48 -23.64
CA MET A 428 -14.09 -7.66 -24.01
C MET A 428 -13.92 -7.93 -25.51
N GLU A 429 -14.81 -8.70 -26.12
CA GLU A 429 -14.78 -8.97 -27.57
C GLU A 429 -15.16 -7.73 -28.40
N GLU A 430 -16.22 -7.00 -28.03
CA GLU A 430 -16.62 -5.77 -28.72
C GLU A 430 -15.58 -4.65 -28.58
N ALA A 431 -14.93 -4.57 -27.41
CA ALA A 431 -13.86 -3.61 -27.17
C ALA A 431 -12.61 -3.95 -28.02
N ALA A 432 -12.29 -5.24 -28.16
CA ALA A 432 -11.26 -5.73 -29.07
C ALA A 432 -11.55 -5.40 -30.54
N ASP A 433 -12.79 -5.62 -30.98
CA ASP A 433 -13.21 -5.25 -32.34
C ASP A 433 -13.16 -3.71 -32.52
N THR A 434 -13.52 -2.93 -31.50
CA THR A 434 -13.47 -1.46 -31.53
C THR A 434 -12.04 -0.94 -31.68
N ILE A 435 -11.09 -1.43 -30.88
CA ILE A 435 -9.69 -0.98 -30.96
C ILE A 435 -9.01 -1.41 -32.26
N ALA A 436 -9.37 -2.58 -32.81
CA ALA A 436 -8.88 -3.05 -34.11
C ALA A 436 -9.21 -2.05 -35.24
N ARG A 437 -10.39 -1.40 -35.20
CA ARG A 437 -10.78 -0.38 -36.20
C ARG A 437 -9.84 0.83 -36.23
N TYR A 438 -9.19 1.13 -35.11
CA TYR A 438 -8.22 2.22 -34.98
C TYR A 438 -6.77 1.78 -35.21
N GLY A 439 -6.55 0.51 -35.56
CA GLY A 439 -5.21 -0.08 -35.68
C GLY A 439 -4.48 -0.15 -34.34
N GLY A 440 -5.22 -0.31 -33.24
CA GLY A 440 -4.68 -0.32 -31.89
C GLY A 440 -4.25 -1.70 -31.38
N SER A 441 -3.84 -1.70 -30.12
CA SER A 441 -3.28 -2.79 -29.33
C SER A 441 -4.17 -3.02 -28.10
N VAL A 442 -4.46 -4.28 -27.77
CA VAL A 442 -5.28 -4.61 -26.59
C VAL A 442 -4.52 -4.39 -25.28
N SER A 443 -3.19 -4.40 -25.32
CA SER A 443 -2.28 -4.01 -24.24
C SER A 443 -1.27 -2.97 -24.71
N GLY A 444 -1.09 -1.90 -23.94
CA GLY A 444 -0.09 -0.86 -24.12
C GLY A 444 1.14 -1.03 -23.25
N GLU A 445 1.01 -1.66 -22.06
CA GLU A 445 2.12 -1.80 -21.11
C GLU A 445 1.98 -2.90 -20.05
N HIS A 446 0.78 -3.40 -19.80
CA HIS A 446 0.49 -4.36 -18.73
C HIS A 446 0.77 -5.83 -19.10
N GLY A 447 1.11 -6.10 -20.37
CA GLY A 447 1.20 -7.44 -20.97
C GLY A 447 -0.19 -8.01 -21.27
N ASP A 448 -0.33 -8.87 -22.27
CA ASP A 448 -1.62 -9.44 -22.67
C ASP A 448 -2.16 -10.42 -21.63
N GLY A 449 -1.30 -11.33 -21.17
CA GLY A 449 -1.61 -12.37 -20.21
C GLY A 449 -2.88 -13.14 -20.52
N ARG A 450 -3.50 -13.71 -19.49
CA ARG A 450 -4.82 -14.35 -19.61
C ARG A 450 -5.92 -13.33 -19.92
N ALA A 451 -5.70 -12.07 -19.56
CA ALA A 451 -6.64 -10.98 -19.78
C ALA A 451 -6.96 -10.70 -21.25
N ARG A 452 -5.98 -10.86 -22.14
CA ARG A 452 -6.08 -10.34 -23.52
C ARG A 452 -5.51 -11.27 -24.58
N SER A 453 -4.80 -12.35 -24.22
CA SER A 453 -4.20 -13.24 -25.22
C SER A 453 -5.23 -13.89 -26.17
N GLU A 454 -6.44 -14.24 -25.69
CA GLU A 454 -7.52 -14.74 -26.57
C GLU A 454 -7.92 -13.69 -27.63
N LEU A 455 -7.81 -12.40 -27.29
CA LEU A 455 -8.26 -11.28 -28.10
C LEU A 455 -7.26 -10.90 -29.19
N LEU A 456 -6.02 -11.41 -29.16
CA LEU A 456 -5.01 -11.16 -30.20
C LEU A 456 -5.51 -11.54 -31.60
N ARG A 457 -6.40 -12.56 -31.71
CA ARG A 457 -7.04 -12.96 -32.97
C ARG A 457 -7.96 -11.90 -33.60
N ARG A 458 -8.33 -10.87 -32.83
CA ARG A 458 -9.17 -9.75 -33.28
C ARG A 458 -8.32 -8.62 -33.90
N ILE A 459 -7.06 -8.49 -33.47
CA ILE A 459 -6.17 -7.39 -33.90
C ILE A 459 -5.05 -7.82 -34.86
N TYR A 460 -4.70 -9.12 -34.90
CA TYR A 460 -3.63 -9.63 -35.74
C TYR A 460 -4.09 -10.60 -36.83
N SER A 461 -3.37 -10.62 -37.94
CA SER A 461 -3.55 -11.61 -39.00
C SER A 461 -3.18 -13.02 -38.53
N ARG A 462 -3.67 -14.03 -39.26
CA ARG A 462 -3.30 -15.43 -39.00
C ARG A 462 -1.80 -15.65 -39.15
N GLU A 463 -1.18 -14.96 -40.10
CA GLU A 463 0.25 -15.00 -40.37
C GLU A 463 1.07 -14.46 -39.18
N ALA A 464 0.66 -13.34 -38.58
CA ALA A 464 1.31 -12.80 -37.39
C ALA A 464 1.20 -13.76 -36.20
N LEU A 465 0.00 -14.33 -35.96
CA LEU A 465 -0.21 -15.30 -34.88
C LEU A 465 0.62 -16.59 -35.08
N GLU A 466 0.81 -17.04 -36.32
CA GLU A 466 1.67 -18.18 -36.60
C GLU A 466 3.16 -17.87 -36.41
N ALA A 467 3.58 -16.63 -36.72
CA ALA A 467 4.93 -16.18 -36.41
C ALA A 467 5.19 -16.16 -34.89
N PHE A 468 4.21 -15.70 -34.10
CA PHE A 468 4.26 -15.77 -32.64
C PHE A 468 4.38 -17.21 -32.13
N ARG A 469 3.55 -18.11 -32.65
CA ARG A 469 3.61 -19.54 -32.32
C ARG A 469 4.97 -20.15 -32.67
N THR A 470 5.52 -19.78 -33.83
CA THR A 470 6.84 -20.27 -34.27
C THR A 470 7.94 -19.76 -33.35
N PHE A 471 7.92 -18.47 -32.99
CA PHE A 471 8.88 -17.89 -32.05
C PHE A 471 8.89 -18.62 -30.70
N LYS A 472 7.71 -18.83 -30.10
CA LYS A 472 7.54 -19.62 -28.88
C LYS A 472 8.12 -21.04 -29.02
N ASN A 473 7.82 -21.73 -30.12
CA ASN A 473 8.29 -23.12 -30.33
C ASN A 473 9.80 -23.23 -30.57
N ILE A 474 10.47 -22.16 -31.02
CA ILE A 474 11.94 -22.14 -31.15
C ILE A 474 12.60 -22.24 -29.77
N LEU A 475 12.02 -21.59 -28.77
CA LEU A 475 12.61 -21.43 -27.43
C LEU A 475 12.03 -22.42 -26.41
N ASP A 476 10.76 -22.80 -26.56
CA ASP A 476 10.06 -23.75 -25.70
C ASP A 476 9.20 -24.73 -26.51
N PRO A 477 9.84 -25.70 -27.19
CA PRO A 477 9.13 -26.71 -27.97
C PRO A 477 8.26 -27.64 -27.11
N GLY A 478 8.60 -27.79 -25.82
CA GLY A 478 7.86 -28.59 -24.84
C GLY A 478 6.63 -27.86 -24.26
N ARG A 479 6.51 -26.55 -24.50
CA ARG A 479 5.41 -25.70 -24.03
C ARG A 479 5.23 -25.70 -22.52
N ILE A 480 6.34 -25.75 -21.78
CA ILE A 480 6.32 -25.81 -20.31
C ILE A 480 6.22 -24.42 -19.66
N PHE A 481 6.70 -23.37 -20.35
CA PHE A 481 6.78 -22.03 -19.79
C PHE A 481 5.49 -21.24 -20.03
N ASN A 482 4.87 -20.83 -18.92
CA ASN A 482 3.65 -20.02 -18.80
C ASN A 482 2.56 -20.35 -19.86
N PRO A 483 2.06 -21.59 -19.92
CA PRO A 483 1.07 -22.00 -20.91
C PRO A 483 -0.23 -21.18 -20.78
N GLY A 484 -0.93 -21.00 -21.90
CA GLY A 484 -2.19 -20.26 -21.95
C GLY A 484 -2.03 -18.74 -22.09
N VAL A 485 -0.81 -18.25 -22.25
CA VAL A 485 -0.46 -16.82 -22.42
C VAL A 485 0.23 -16.63 -23.77
N LEU A 486 -0.14 -15.57 -24.50
CA LEU A 486 0.25 -15.15 -25.86
C LEU A 486 -0.07 -16.15 -26.98
N VAL A 487 0.37 -17.41 -26.83
CA VAL A 487 0.18 -18.50 -27.80
C VAL A 487 -0.66 -19.60 -27.19
N ASP A 488 -1.56 -20.15 -28.00
CA ASP A 488 -2.56 -21.15 -27.60
C ASP A 488 -3.28 -20.71 -26.29
N PRO A 489 -3.92 -19.52 -26.32
CA PRO A 489 -4.37 -18.85 -25.11
C PRO A 489 -5.51 -19.58 -24.41
N GLU A 490 -5.55 -19.46 -23.08
CA GLU A 490 -6.74 -19.77 -22.32
C GLU A 490 -7.88 -18.82 -22.72
N VAL A 491 -9.12 -19.24 -22.47
CA VAL A 491 -10.29 -18.41 -22.74
C VAL A 491 -10.40 -17.29 -21.70
N VAL A 492 -10.78 -16.08 -22.15
CA VAL A 492 -10.72 -14.81 -21.40
C VAL A 492 -11.59 -14.79 -20.15
N ASP A 493 -12.60 -15.63 -20.04
CA ASP A 493 -13.48 -15.72 -18.86
C ASP A 493 -13.19 -16.95 -17.97
N ASP A 494 -12.12 -17.71 -18.24
CA ASP A 494 -11.82 -18.91 -17.46
C ASP A 494 -11.36 -18.57 -16.03
N ARG A 495 -12.20 -18.98 -15.06
CA ARG A 495 -11.92 -18.89 -13.62
C ARG A 495 -11.55 -17.47 -13.18
N VAL A 496 -12.36 -16.51 -13.63
CA VAL A 496 -12.31 -15.12 -13.13
C VAL A 496 -12.65 -15.06 -11.63
N ARG A 497 -12.15 -14.04 -10.94
CA ARG A 497 -12.42 -13.73 -9.53
C ARG A 497 -13.03 -12.31 -9.45
N PRO A 498 -14.07 -12.09 -8.63
CA PRO A 498 -14.66 -13.03 -7.68
C PRO A 498 -15.39 -14.21 -8.29
N GLY A 499 -15.82 -14.19 -9.55
CA GLY A 499 -16.37 -15.39 -10.23
C GLY A 499 -17.68 -15.96 -9.64
N PRO A 500 -18.41 -16.79 -10.41
CA PRO A 500 -19.55 -17.54 -9.90
C PRO A 500 -19.13 -18.54 -8.81
N GLY A 501 -19.96 -18.72 -7.78
CA GLY A 501 -19.79 -19.79 -6.77
C GLY A 501 -18.66 -19.60 -5.76
N GLN A 502 -18.00 -18.45 -5.70
CA GLN A 502 -16.86 -18.24 -4.79
C GLN A 502 -17.19 -17.96 -3.32
N ARG A 503 -18.49 -17.95 -3.00
CA ARG A 503 -18.99 -17.78 -1.64
C ARG A 503 -19.60 -19.11 -1.20
N SER A 504 -18.76 -20.02 -0.70
CA SER A 504 -19.24 -21.33 -0.22
C SER A 504 -19.94 -21.23 1.13
N PHE A 505 -19.60 -20.22 1.93
CA PHE A 505 -20.26 -19.87 3.17
C PHE A 505 -20.07 -18.39 3.50
N GLU A 506 -20.90 -17.88 4.42
CA GLU A 506 -20.76 -16.54 5.02
C GLU A 506 -20.38 -16.69 6.50
N LEU A 507 -19.55 -15.77 6.98
CA LEU A 507 -19.24 -15.62 8.40
C LEU A 507 -19.97 -14.38 8.90
N LEU A 508 -20.99 -14.57 9.74
CA LEU A 508 -21.70 -13.46 10.38
C LEU A 508 -20.71 -12.70 11.29
N PRO A 509 -20.31 -11.47 10.92
CA PRO A 509 -19.35 -10.70 11.68
C PRO A 509 -19.97 -10.23 13.00
N VAL A 510 -19.14 -9.98 14.01
CA VAL A 510 -19.57 -9.32 15.24
C VAL A 510 -19.61 -7.80 15.04
N GLN A 511 -18.64 -7.27 14.32
CA GLN A 511 -18.59 -5.87 13.90
C GLN A 511 -19.57 -5.61 12.75
N ALA A 512 -20.06 -4.37 12.67
CA ALA A 512 -21.05 -3.95 11.68
C ALA A 512 -20.53 -4.03 10.24
N LEU A 513 -19.23 -3.80 10.03
CA LEU A 513 -18.60 -3.70 8.71
C LEU A 513 -19.44 -2.81 7.77
N SER A 514 -19.77 -1.61 8.27
CA SER A 514 -20.72 -0.69 7.64
C SER A 514 -20.34 -0.35 6.19
N ARG A 515 -19.04 -0.29 5.90
CA ARG A 515 -18.46 -0.02 4.57
C ARG A 515 -18.47 -1.21 3.60
N ASP A 516 -18.90 -2.38 4.05
CA ASP A 516 -18.90 -3.65 3.30
C ASP A 516 -20.29 -4.30 3.27
N GLY A 517 -21.32 -3.57 3.69
CA GLY A 517 -22.70 -4.06 3.77
C GLY A 517 -22.88 -5.19 4.78
N GLY A 518 -22.06 -5.23 5.84
CA GLY A 518 -22.14 -6.27 6.87
C GLY A 518 -21.56 -7.63 6.46
N SER A 519 -20.78 -7.70 5.37
CA SER A 519 -20.15 -8.94 4.92
C SER A 519 -18.63 -8.92 5.06
N LEU A 520 -18.09 -9.86 5.84
CA LEU A 520 -16.65 -10.09 5.92
C LEU A 520 -16.06 -10.58 4.58
N VAL A 521 -16.85 -11.28 3.77
CA VAL A 521 -16.43 -11.72 2.43
C VAL A 521 -16.19 -10.51 1.52
N ASN A 522 -17.12 -9.55 1.50
CA ASN A 522 -16.95 -8.29 0.76
C ASN A 522 -15.71 -7.53 1.26
N ALA A 523 -15.54 -7.45 2.58
CA ALA A 523 -14.39 -6.79 3.20
C ALA A 523 -13.05 -7.42 2.76
N VAL A 524 -12.93 -8.74 2.83
CA VAL A 524 -11.72 -9.45 2.36
C VAL A 524 -11.49 -9.23 0.85
N ASN A 525 -12.55 -9.20 0.05
CA ASN A 525 -12.47 -8.97 -1.39
C ASN A 525 -12.18 -7.50 -1.77
N ARG A 526 -12.04 -6.58 -0.80
CA ARG A 526 -11.42 -5.25 -1.05
C ARG A 526 -10.03 -5.40 -1.64
N CYS A 527 -9.27 -6.43 -1.29
CA CYS A 527 -7.94 -6.64 -1.86
C CYS A 527 -7.99 -7.06 -3.34
N VAL A 528 -7.70 -6.11 -4.23
CA VAL A 528 -7.61 -6.38 -5.67
C VAL A 528 -6.22 -6.82 -6.14
N GLY A 529 -5.21 -6.80 -5.27
CA GLY A 529 -3.90 -7.43 -5.53
C GLY A 529 -2.78 -6.50 -6.01
N VAL A 530 -2.96 -5.17 -5.98
CA VAL A 530 -1.97 -4.14 -6.42
C VAL A 530 -0.59 -4.22 -5.76
N GLY A 531 -0.46 -4.94 -4.65
CA GLY A 531 0.83 -5.19 -4.00
C GLY A 531 1.43 -3.98 -3.28
N ALA A 532 0.69 -2.91 -3.01
CA ALA A 532 1.18 -1.75 -2.26
C ALA A 532 1.75 -2.12 -0.88
N CYS A 533 1.21 -3.18 -0.26
CA CYS A 533 1.72 -3.74 1.00
C CYS A 533 3.09 -4.45 0.90
N ARG A 534 3.70 -4.45 -0.29
CA ARG A 534 5.06 -4.96 -0.55
C ARG A 534 6.09 -3.85 -0.74
N SER A 535 5.69 -2.59 -0.60
CA SER A 535 6.63 -1.48 -0.60
C SER A 535 7.52 -1.55 0.64
N ASP A 536 8.79 -1.19 0.49
CA ASP A 536 9.71 -0.99 1.63
C ASP A 536 9.47 0.37 2.33
N GLU A 537 8.67 1.24 1.71
CA GLU A 537 8.25 2.54 2.23
C GLU A 537 6.93 2.48 3.01
N GLY A 538 6.74 3.46 3.90
CA GLY A 538 5.52 3.58 4.72
C GLY A 538 5.43 2.55 5.84
N ALA A 539 4.32 2.56 6.59
CA ALA A 539 4.11 1.64 7.70
C ALA A 539 3.44 0.33 7.26
N MET A 540 2.87 0.25 6.05
CA MET A 540 2.24 -0.97 5.51
C MET A 540 3.22 -1.76 4.62
N CYS A 541 3.52 -3.03 4.88
CA CYS A 541 3.10 -3.92 5.95
C CYS A 541 4.34 -4.35 6.75
N PRO A 542 4.44 -4.10 8.07
CA PRO A 542 5.70 -4.24 8.78
C PRO A 542 6.25 -5.67 8.71
N SER A 543 5.39 -6.67 8.87
CA SER A 543 5.79 -8.08 8.78
C SER A 543 6.37 -8.44 7.42
N PHE A 544 5.79 -7.93 6.31
CA PHE A 544 6.36 -8.15 4.98
C PHE A 544 7.71 -7.46 4.85
N GLN A 545 7.80 -6.19 5.24
CA GLN A 545 9.03 -5.42 5.11
C GLN A 545 10.20 -6.00 5.92
N ALA A 546 9.91 -6.77 6.97
CA ALA A 546 10.93 -7.47 7.74
C ALA A 546 11.24 -8.90 7.25
N THR A 547 10.30 -9.57 6.57
CA THR A 547 10.44 -10.99 6.17
C THR A 547 10.70 -11.19 4.67
N GLY A 548 10.19 -10.29 3.84
CA GLY A 548 10.04 -10.42 2.39
C GLY A 548 9.04 -11.50 1.95
N ASP A 549 8.32 -12.16 2.88
CA ASP A 549 7.43 -13.29 2.58
C ASP A 549 6.06 -12.80 2.11
N GLU A 550 5.60 -13.24 0.93
CA GLU A 550 4.29 -12.87 0.39
C GLU A 550 3.14 -13.19 1.35
N VAL A 551 3.23 -14.30 2.10
CA VAL A 551 2.22 -14.69 3.10
C VAL A 551 2.05 -13.61 4.17
N ASP A 552 3.15 -12.93 4.52
CA ASP A 552 3.18 -11.87 5.53
C ASP A 552 2.85 -10.49 4.99
N SER A 553 2.44 -10.39 3.73
CA SER A 553 1.86 -9.16 3.18
C SER A 553 0.35 -9.10 3.42
N THR A 554 -0.21 -7.89 3.41
CA THR A 554 -1.68 -7.70 3.44
C THR A 554 -2.36 -8.46 2.31
N ARG A 555 -1.75 -8.47 1.11
CA ARG A 555 -2.26 -9.17 -0.08
C ARG A 555 -2.28 -10.68 0.15
N GLY A 556 -1.18 -11.27 0.59
CA GLY A 556 -1.10 -12.71 0.85
C GLY A 556 -2.13 -13.17 1.88
N ARG A 557 -2.27 -12.45 2.99
CA ARG A 557 -3.31 -12.70 4.01
C ARG A 557 -4.71 -12.62 3.45
N ALA A 558 -5.01 -11.59 2.65
CA ALA A 558 -6.30 -11.45 2.00
C ALA A 558 -6.57 -12.62 1.04
N ARG A 559 -5.57 -13.11 0.29
CA ARG A 559 -5.73 -14.29 -0.58
C ARG A 559 -6.03 -15.55 0.21
N VAL A 560 -5.30 -15.80 1.29
CA VAL A 560 -5.54 -16.96 2.16
C VAL A 560 -6.95 -16.90 2.77
N LEU A 561 -7.42 -15.71 3.18
CA LEU A 561 -8.80 -15.49 3.62
C LEU A 561 -9.83 -15.70 2.49
N SER A 562 -9.58 -15.21 1.27
CA SER A 562 -10.46 -15.46 0.13
C SER A 562 -10.56 -16.96 -0.19
N GLU A 563 -9.43 -17.68 -0.16
CA GLU A 563 -9.40 -19.14 -0.33
C GLU A 563 -10.18 -19.87 0.75
N MET A 564 -10.15 -19.36 1.99
CA MET A 564 -10.99 -19.87 3.08
C MET A 564 -12.48 -19.76 2.73
N PHE A 565 -12.97 -18.59 2.31
CA PHE A 565 -14.40 -18.39 1.98
C PHE A 565 -14.86 -19.17 0.74
N ARG A 566 -13.96 -19.42 -0.20
CA ARG A 566 -14.24 -20.26 -1.37
C ARG A 566 -14.39 -21.74 -1.01
N GLY A 567 -13.69 -22.22 0.01
CA GLY A 567 -13.85 -23.58 0.55
C GLY A 567 -13.28 -24.72 -0.32
N GLU A 568 -12.85 -24.45 -1.55
CA GLU A 568 -12.24 -25.45 -2.45
C GLU A 568 -10.87 -25.93 -1.95
N SER A 569 -9.96 -24.98 -1.68
CA SER A 569 -8.56 -25.27 -1.33
C SER A 569 -8.34 -25.33 0.19
N LEU A 570 -9.22 -24.68 0.95
CA LEU A 570 -9.24 -24.65 2.42
C LEU A 570 -10.61 -25.10 2.95
N PRO A 571 -10.95 -26.39 2.84
CA PRO A 571 -12.29 -26.91 3.16
C PRO A 571 -12.66 -26.81 4.65
N GLN A 572 -11.67 -26.60 5.53
CA GLN A 572 -11.92 -26.40 6.95
C GLN A 572 -12.46 -25.00 7.28
N ALA A 573 -12.58 -24.11 6.28
CA ALA A 573 -13.18 -22.78 6.44
C ALA A 573 -12.55 -22.02 7.63
N TYR A 574 -13.37 -21.41 8.49
CA TYR A 574 -12.94 -20.68 9.70
C TYR A 574 -12.18 -21.53 10.74
N ARG A 575 -12.01 -22.84 10.53
CA ARG A 575 -11.18 -23.72 11.36
C ARG A 575 -9.78 -23.98 10.78
N SER A 576 -9.46 -23.42 9.61
CA SER A 576 -8.17 -23.57 8.93
C SER A 576 -7.02 -23.01 9.78
N THR A 577 -5.98 -23.84 9.98
CA THR A 577 -4.72 -23.40 10.60
C THR A 577 -3.89 -22.58 9.63
N GLU A 578 -4.02 -22.81 8.32
CA GLU A 578 -3.35 -22.01 7.29
C GLU A 578 -3.72 -20.53 7.39
N VAL A 579 -5.01 -20.22 7.58
CA VAL A 579 -5.47 -18.84 7.80
C VAL A 579 -4.93 -18.28 9.10
N LYS A 580 -4.95 -19.06 10.18
CA LYS A 580 -4.38 -18.65 11.47
C LYS A 580 -2.90 -18.30 11.32
N ASP A 581 -2.13 -19.15 10.64
CA ASP A 581 -0.69 -18.99 10.47
C ASP A 581 -0.38 -17.78 9.57
N ALA A 582 -1.16 -17.53 8.52
CA ALA A 582 -1.02 -16.32 7.71
C ALA A 582 -1.28 -15.03 8.51
N LEU A 583 -2.20 -15.06 9.46
CA LEU A 583 -2.57 -13.89 10.29
C LEU A 583 -1.69 -13.73 11.54
N ASP A 584 -0.83 -14.69 11.84
CA ASP A 584 -0.07 -14.78 13.09
C ASP A 584 0.83 -13.55 13.27
N LEU A 585 1.63 -13.24 12.24
CA LEU A 585 2.55 -12.10 12.20
C LEU A 585 1.89 -10.75 11.86
N CYS A 586 0.56 -10.68 11.77
CA CYS A 586 -0.13 -9.39 11.65
C CYS A 586 -0.15 -8.66 13.01
N LEU A 587 0.50 -7.49 13.08
CA LEU A 587 0.58 -6.66 14.29
C LEU A 587 -0.74 -5.94 14.65
N SER A 588 -1.79 -6.03 13.82
CA SER A 588 -3.04 -5.26 13.99
C SER A 588 -2.82 -3.74 14.08
N CYS A 589 -1.82 -3.20 13.38
CA CYS A 589 -1.44 -1.78 13.43
C CYS A 589 -2.36 -0.83 12.63
N LYS A 590 -3.30 -1.37 11.85
CA LYS A 590 -4.21 -0.65 10.95
C LYS A 590 -3.58 0.22 9.85
N ALA A 591 -2.27 0.17 9.64
CA ALA A 591 -1.62 0.83 8.51
C ALA A 591 -2.27 0.47 7.15
N CYS A 592 -2.69 -0.78 6.96
CA CYS A 592 -3.38 -1.18 5.73
C CYS A 592 -4.76 -0.54 5.54
N ALA A 593 -5.43 -0.11 6.61
CA ALA A 593 -6.76 0.51 6.50
C ALA A 593 -6.68 1.92 5.87
N SER A 594 -5.53 2.59 5.97
CA SER A 594 -5.31 3.93 5.41
C SER A 594 -4.33 3.96 4.23
N GLU A 595 -3.20 3.25 4.32
CA GLU A 595 -2.16 3.26 3.28
C GLU A 595 -2.50 2.34 2.10
N CYS A 596 -3.37 1.34 2.28
CA CYS A 596 -3.85 0.55 1.15
C CYS A 596 -4.82 1.39 0.32
N PRO A 597 -4.64 1.49 -1.02
CA PRO A 597 -5.51 2.32 -1.86
C PRO A 597 -6.99 1.94 -1.78
N VAL A 598 -7.28 0.66 -1.46
CA VAL A 598 -8.62 0.05 -1.35
C VAL A 598 -9.08 -0.16 0.10
N ASN A 599 -8.36 0.39 1.08
CA ASN A 599 -8.72 0.44 2.51
C ASN A 599 -8.99 -0.94 3.14
N VAL A 600 -8.08 -1.90 2.95
CA VAL A 600 -8.16 -3.22 3.60
C VAL A 600 -7.89 -3.08 5.10
N ASP A 601 -8.80 -3.56 5.95
CA ASP A 601 -8.60 -3.58 7.40
C ASP A 601 -8.27 -4.99 7.91
N MET A 602 -7.00 -5.39 7.76
CA MET A 602 -6.54 -6.70 8.19
C MET A 602 -6.62 -6.90 9.72
N ALA A 603 -6.57 -5.82 10.52
CA ALA A 603 -6.71 -5.91 11.97
C ALA A 603 -8.12 -6.39 12.34
N THR A 604 -9.14 -5.79 11.71
CA THR A 604 -10.53 -6.20 11.84
C THR A 604 -10.75 -7.63 11.34
N TYR A 605 -10.21 -7.99 10.17
CA TYR A 605 -10.39 -9.33 9.60
C TYR A 605 -9.76 -10.41 10.49
N LYS A 606 -8.57 -10.13 11.05
CA LYS A 606 -7.93 -11.00 12.04
C LYS A 606 -8.81 -11.19 13.28
N SER A 607 -9.37 -10.10 13.82
CA SER A 607 -10.21 -10.16 15.02
C SER A 607 -11.47 -11.03 14.81
N GLU A 608 -12.15 -10.88 13.68
CA GLU A 608 -13.34 -11.66 13.30
C GLU A 608 -13.01 -13.14 13.08
N PHE A 609 -11.92 -13.41 12.35
CA PHE A 609 -11.43 -14.77 12.15
C PHE A 609 -11.10 -15.44 13.48
N LEU A 610 -10.31 -14.79 14.35
CA LEU A 610 -9.92 -15.34 15.65
C LEU A 610 -11.12 -15.55 16.58
N HIS A 611 -12.16 -14.71 16.50
CA HIS A 611 -13.41 -14.88 17.24
C HIS A 611 -14.09 -16.19 16.89
N LYS A 612 -14.25 -16.50 15.59
CA LYS A 612 -14.84 -17.78 15.18
C LYS A 612 -13.90 -18.96 15.32
N PHE A 613 -12.61 -18.80 15.00
CA PHE A 613 -11.61 -19.88 15.07
C PHE A 613 -11.50 -20.45 16.49
N TYR A 614 -11.51 -19.59 17.51
CA TYR A 614 -11.43 -20.02 18.91
C TYR A 614 -12.78 -20.29 19.58
N GLN A 615 -13.88 -20.21 18.84
CA GLN A 615 -15.19 -20.58 19.38
C GLN A 615 -15.15 -22.07 19.78
N ARG A 616 -15.33 -22.35 21.08
CA ARG A 616 -15.22 -23.69 21.68
C ARG A 616 -13.81 -24.32 21.57
N ARG A 617 -12.75 -23.52 21.43
CA ARG A 617 -11.34 -23.97 21.53
C ARG A 617 -10.62 -23.26 22.67
N ILE A 618 -9.57 -23.89 23.17
CA ILE A 618 -8.65 -23.25 24.12
C ILE A 618 -7.79 -22.23 23.36
N ARG A 619 -7.66 -21.03 23.92
CA ARG A 619 -6.81 -19.97 23.36
C ARG A 619 -5.37 -20.09 23.88
N PRO A 620 -4.36 -19.54 23.17
CA PRO A 620 -3.02 -19.40 23.70
C PRO A 620 -3.04 -18.67 25.05
N MET A 621 -2.13 -19.05 25.95
CA MET A 621 -2.08 -18.44 27.29
C MET A 621 -1.87 -16.93 27.26
N ALA A 622 -1.15 -16.41 26.25
CA ALA A 622 -0.99 -14.97 26.01
C ALA A 622 -2.33 -14.24 25.84
N HIS A 623 -3.33 -14.87 25.21
CA HIS A 623 -4.66 -14.26 25.05
C HIS A 623 -5.40 -14.12 26.39
N TYR A 624 -5.07 -14.95 27.37
CA TYR A 624 -5.61 -14.83 28.73
C TYR A 624 -4.78 -13.88 29.57
N SER A 625 -3.45 -14.02 29.61
CA SER A 625 -2.58 -13.19 30.46
C SER A 625 -2.55 -11.74 30.01
N MET A 626 -2.52 -11.47 28.71
CA MET A 626 -2.43 -10.13 28.13
C MET A 626 -3.78 -9.63 27.62
N GLY A 627 -4.59 -10.50 27.01
CA GLY A 627 -5.93 -10.12 26.57
C GLY A 627 -6.82 -9.65 27.73
N TRP A 628 -6.67 -10.24 28.92
CA TRP A 628 -7.39 -9.83 30.13
C TRP A 628 -6.58 -8.93 31.06
N LEU A 629 -5.40 -8.47 30.63
CA LEU A 629 -4.54 -7.60 31.43
C LEU A 629 -5.29 -6.39 32.03
N PRO A 630 -6.17 -5.67 31.30
CA PRO A 630 -6.91 -4.54 31.88
C PRO A 630 -7.76 -4.91 33.10
N LEU A 631 -8.42 -6.07 33.09
CA LEU A 631 -9.21 -6.52 34.23
C LEU A 631 -8.31 -6.97 35.39
N LEU A 632 -7.24 -7.71 35.07
CA LEU A 632 -6.30 -8.22 36.06
C LEU A 632 -5.60 -7.07 36.80
N THR A 633 -5.14 -6.04 36.08
CA THR A 633 -4.50 -4.87 36.67
C THR A 633 -5.48 -4.01 37.45
N HIS A 634 -6.72 -3.88 36.99
CA HIS A 634 -7.77 -3.20 37.75
C HIS A 634 -8.04 -3.87 39.10
N VAL A 635 -8.17 -5.20 39.11
CA VAL A 635 -8.35 -5.96 40.36
C VAL A 635 -7.12 -5.85 41.26
N LEU A 636 -5.91 -5.95 40.68
CA LEU A 636 -4.64 -5.80 41.38
C LEU A 636 -4.57 -4.45 42.15
N HIS A 637 -4.96 -3.36 41.50
CA HIS A 637 -4.88 -2.01 42.08
C HIS A 637 -6.00 -1.68 43.08
N ARG A 638 -7.07 -2.49 43.15
CA ARG A 638 -8.08 -2.36 44.21
C ARG A 638 -7.58 -2.81 45.57
N ILE A 639 -6.54 -3.63 45.63
CA ILE A 639 -5.96 -4.13 46.88
C ILE A 639 -4.72 -3.29 47.21
N PRO A 640 -4.75 -2.47 48.29
CA PRO A 640 -3.63 -1.60 48.64
C PRO A 640 -2.30 -2.36 48.79
N GLY A 641 -1.25 -1.89 48.12
CA GLY A 641 0.10 -2.45 48.19
C GLY A 641 0.34 -3.72 47.36
N MET A 642 -0.70 -4.32 46.75
CA MET A 642 -0.56 -5.59 46.01
C MET A 642 0.28 -5.44 44.74
N ALA A 643 0.20 -4.30 44.03
CA ALA A 643 1.03 -4.04 42.86
C ALA A 643 2.54 -4.05 43.20
N SER A 644 2.94 -3.38 44.29
CA SER A 644 4.33 -3.38 44.75
C SER A 644 4.83 -4.76 45.20
N VAL A 645 3.97 -5.55 45.86
CA VAL A 645 4.29 -6.94 46.22
C VAL A 645 4.48 -7.79 44.96
N THR A 646 3.61 -7.62 43.97
CA THR A 646 3.67 -8.35 42.70
C THR A 646 4.96 -8.02 41.95
N ASN A 647 5.34 -6.74 41.84
CA ASN A 647 6.61 -6.34 41.23
C ASN A 647 7.82 -6.98 41.93
N ARG A 648 7.83 -7.02 43.27
CA ARG A 648 8.92 -7.66 44.04
C ARG A 648 9.00 -9.17 43.78
N LEU A 649 7.87 -9.85 43.69
CA LEU A 649 7.83 -11.28 43.36
C LEU A 649 8.30 -11.53 41.93
N LEU A 650 7.88 -10.70 40.97
CA LEU A 650 8.32 -10.78 39.58
C LEU A 650 9.81 -10.45 39.40
N GLY A 651 10.42 -9.70 40.31
CA GLY A 651 11.87 -9.47 40.34
C GLY A 651 12.69 -10.71 40.74
N ILE A 652 12.06 -11.79 41.23
CA ILE A 652 12.74 -13.06 41.53
C ILE A 652 12.82 -13.88 40.24
N GLY A 653 14.02 -14.02 39.67
CA GLY A 653 14.20 -14.61 38.33
C GLY A 653 13.62 -16.01 38.11
N THR A 654 13.50 -16.85 39.15
CA THR A 654 12.81 -18.16 39.02
C THR A 654 11.29 -18.03 38.96
N VAL A 655 10.72 -17.09 39.72
CA VAL A 655 9.28 -16.77 39.70
C VAL A 655 8.94 -16.12 38.37
N GLU A 656 9.74 -15.16 37.92
CA GLU A 656 9.60 -14.49 36.63
C GLU A 656 9.52 -15.49 35.47
N LYS A 657 10.49 -16.41 35.38
CA LYS A 657 10.52 -17.46 34.35
C LYS A 657 9.31 -18.37 34.39
N LEU A 658 8.83 -18.72 35.59
CA LEU A 658 7.64 -19.55 35.76
C LEU A 658 6.38 -18.79 35.31
N VAL A 659 6.23 -17.53 35.71
CA VAL A 659 5.10 -16.68 35.32
C VAL A 659 5.09 -16.47 33.81
N LYS A 660 6.23 -16.17 33.19
CA LYS A 660 6.35 -16.05 31.73
C LYS A 660 5.91 -17.33 31.02
N LYS A 661 6.43 -18.48 31.46
CA LYS A 661 6.09 -19.79 30.88
C LYS A 661 4.60 -20.10 30.99
N LEU A 662 3.99 -19.89 32.16
CA LEU A 662 2.56 -20.16 32.38
C LEU A 662 1.66 -19.14 31.68
N GLY A 663 2.11 -17.89 31.60
CA GLY A 663 1.41 -16.78 30.94
C GLY A 663 1.54 -16.79 29.42
N GLY A 664 2.37 -17.67 28.84
CA GLY A 664 2.65 -17.67 27.40
C GLY A 664 3.40 -16.43 26.95
N ILE A 665 4.36 -15.97 27.75
CA ILE A 665 5.18 -14.78 27.49
C ILE A 665 6.55 -15.22 27.00
N GLU A 666 7.03 -14.59 25.94
CA GLU A 666 8.34 -14.78 25.33
C GLU A 666 9.47 -14.61 26.37
N PRO A 667 10.26 -15.66 26.65
CA PRO A 667 11.30 -15.63 27.67
C PRO A 667 12.31 -14.48 27.55
N SER A 668 12.60 -14.02 26.32
CA SER A 668 13.57 -12.94 26.09
C SER A 668 13.08 -11.53 26.43
N ARG A 669 11.78 -11.33 26.66
CA ARG A 669 11.19 -10.03 27.01
C ARG A 669 11.42 -9.69 28.47
N ALA A 670 11.46 -8.42 28.86
CA ALA A 670 11.36 -8.07 30.26
C ALA A 670 9.92 -8.26 30.76
N MET A 671 9.74 -8.58 32.05
CA MET A 671 8.41 -8.47 32.65
C MET A 671 8.04 -6.99 32.80
N ILE A 672 6.83 -6.65 32.38
CA ILE A 672 6.26 -5.32 32.65
C ILE A 672 6.10 -5.11 34.16
N SER A 673 6.34 -3.89 34.62
CA SER A 673 6.09 -3.48 36.00
C SER A 673 4.72 -2.82 36.13
N PHE A 674 4.08 -3.00 37.29
CA PHE A 674 2.84 -2.32 37.65
C PHE A 674 3.12 -1.02 38.43
N ALA A 675 2.32 0.02 38.21
CA ALA A 675 2.43 1.25 38.98
C ALA A 675 2.13 0.97 40.47
N PRO A 676 2.80 1.65 41.44
CA PRO A 676 2.49 1.45 42.86
C PRO A 676 1.06 1.82 43.26
N SER A 677 0.45 2.78 42.56
CA SER A 677 -0.93 3.22 42.71
C SER A 677 -1.51 3.57 41.34
N SER A 678 -2.79 3.33 41.11
CA SER A 678 -3.40 3.71 39.83
C SER A 678 -3.55 5.22 39.68
N LEU A 679 -3.54 5.72 38.44
CA LEU A 679 -3.74 7.14 38.13
C LEU A 679 -5.07 7.64 38.72
N GLN A 680 -6.16 6.89 38.55
CA GLN A 680 -7.47 7.22 39.14
C GLN A 680 -7.42 7.30 40.67
N SER A 681 -6.69 6.38 41.33
CA SER A 681 -6.58 6.38 42.80
C SER A 681 -5.77 7.58 43.30
N TRP A 682 -4.71 7.94 42.58
CA TRP A 682 -3.94 9.16 42.83
C TRP A 682 -4.82 10.40 42.64
N PHE A 683 -5.53 10.49 41.52
CA PHE A 683 -6.36 11.64 41.16
C PHE A 683 -7.47 11.88 42.18
N ALA A 684 -8.13 10.81 42.65
CA ALA A 684 -9.19 10.91 43.66
C ALA A 684 -8.67 11.33 45.07
N ARG A 685 -7.40 11.07 45.38
CA ARG A 685 -6.79 11.43 46.68
C ARG A 685 -6.12 12.80 46.66
N ARG A 686 -5.85 13.33 45.47
CA ARG A 686 -5.22 14.64 45.30
C ARG A 686 -6.15 15.71 45.89
N GLN A 687 -5.60 16.58 46.73
CA GLN A 687 -6.27 17.86 46.97
C GLN A 687 -6.10 18.67 45.68
N PRO A 688 -7.19 19.12 45.03
CA PRO A 688 -7.08 19.98 43.85
C PRO A 688 -6.10 21.10 44.18
N SER A 689 -5.07 21.29 43.37
CA SER A 689 -4.03 22.29 43.59
C SER A 689 -4.63 23.69 43.52
N ASN A 690 -5.24 24.13 44.62
CA ASN A 690 -6.07 25.33 44.77
C ASN A 690 -7.13 25.51 43.67
N GLY A 691 -8.40 25.54 44.08
CA GLY A 691 -9.44 26.25 43.32
C GLY A 691 -9.01 27.67 42.94
N PRO A 692 -9.80 28.39 42.11
CA PRO A 692 -9.38 29.58 41.37
C PRO A 692 -8.38 30.45 42.13
N ARG A 693 -7.15 30.59 41.61
CA ARG A 693 -6.18 31.56 42.13
C ARG A 693 -6.87 32.93 42.08
N ALA A 694 -7.30 33.43 43.23
CA ALA A 694 -7.88 34.75 43.36
C ALA A 694 -6.81 35.78 42.98
N GLY A 695 -6.87 36.29 41.75
CA GLY A 695 -5.95 37.32 41.26
C GLY A 695 -5.56 37.29 39.78
N VAL A 696 -6.02 36.32 38.97
CA VAL A 696 -5.71 36.30 37.51
C VAL A 696 -7.01 36.22 36.72
N GLY A 697 -7.19 37.15 35.77
CA GLY A 697 -8.42 37.36 35.01
C GLY A 697 -8.89 36.14 34.21
N THR A 698 -10.21 35.94 34.21
CA THR A 698 -11.01 35.13 33.25
C THR A 698 -10.47 33.74 32.87
N ARG A 699 -10.79 32.73 33.69
CA ARG A 699 -10.63 31.30 33.35
C ARG A 699 -11.83 30.82 32.52
N ASP A 700 -11.65 30.61 31.22
CA ASP A 700 -12.73 30.22 30.28
C ASP A 700 -12.29 29.12 29.29
N ALA A 701 -11.41 28.19 29.69
CA ALA A 701 -10.91 27.11 28.81
C ALA A 701 -11.85 25.87 28.74
N GLY A 702 -12.81 25.75 29.66
CA GLY A 702 -13.76 24.63 29.70
C GLY A 702 -13.33 23.43 30.56
N THR A 703 -14.16 22.38 30.54
CA THR A 703 -13.94 21.12 31.27
C THR A 703 -13.60 20.00 30.30
N VAL A 704 -12.58 19.20 30.62
CA VAL A 704 -12.13 18.07 29.79
C VAL A 704 -12.07 16.79 30.62
N VAL A 705 -12.37 15.67 29.98
CA VAL A 705 -12.22 14.35 30.59
C VAL A 705 -10.87 13.78 30.22
N LEU A 706 -9.97 13.56 31.19
CA LEU A 706 -8.77 12.78 30.94
C LEU A 706 -9.13 11.29 30.99
N TRP A 707 -9.00 10.60 29.86
CA TRP A 707 -9.29 9.18 29.72
C TRP A 707 -8.20 8.33 30.40
N PRO A 708 -8.51 7.57 31.47
CA PRO A 708 -7.54 6.75 32.15
C PRO A 708 -7.44 5.39 31.45
N ASP A 709 -6.75 5.35 30.30
CA ASP A 709 -6.52 4.10 29.59
C ASP A 709 -5.82 3.07 30.48
N SER A 710 -5.99 1.78 30.19
CA SER A 710 -5.56 0.71 31.09
C SER A 710 -4.04 0.63 31.27
N PHE A 711 -3.25 1.14 30.33
CA PHE A 711 -1.80 1.13 30.38
C PHE A 711 -1.29 2.30 31.22
N THR A 712 -1.74 3.52 30.92
CA THR A 712 -1.39 4.72 31.69
C THR A 712 -1.94 4.66 33.11
N ASN A 713 -3.13 4.09 33.31
CA ASN A 713 -3.74 4.04 34.64
C ASN A 713 -3.05 3.05 35.59
N HIS A 714 -2.48 1.95 35.09
CA HIS A 714 -2.04 0.82 35.93
C HIS A 714 -0.59 0.36 35.73
N LEU A 715 0.06 0.70 34.61
CA LEU A 715 1.43 0.26 34.32
C LEU A 715 2.40 1.44 34.47
N ASP A 716 2.15 2.51 33.72
CA ASP A 716 3.01 3.69 33.67
C ASP A 716 2.17 4.96 33.85
N THR A 717 2.09 5.44 35.09
CA THR A 717 1.25 6.61 35.43
C THR A 717 1.89 7.95 35.07
N GLY A 718 3.19 7.98 34.71
CA GLY A 718 3.94 9.22 34.45
C GLY A 718 3.23 10.15 33.46
N PRO A 719 2.90 9.67 32.24
CA PRO A 719 2.19 10.46 31.23
C PRO A 719 0.86 11.03 31.72
N GLY A 720 0.09 10.25 32.50
CA GLY A 720 -1.20 10.69 33.04
C GLY A 720 -1.07 11.77 34.11
N LEU A 721 -0.05 11.69 34.97
CA LEU A 721 0.25 12.72 35.96
C LEU A 721 0.66 14.03 35.27
N ALA A 722 1.56 13.94 34.28
CA ALA A 722 2.00 15.06 33.49
C ALA A 722 0.85 15.72 32.72
N ALA A 723 -0.05 14.94 32.11
CA ALA A 723 -1.20 15.45 31.37
C ALA A 723 -2.16 16.25 32.27
N VAL A 724 -2.42 15.80 33.51
CA VAL A 724 -3.23 16.57 34.47
C VAL A 724 -2.59 17.93 34.74
N GLU A 725 -1.29 17.97 35.03
CA GLU A 725 -0.58 19.22 35.33
C GLU A 725 -0.56 20.18 34.13
N VAL A 726 -0.30 19.66 32.93
CA VAL A 726 -0.27 20.40 31.67
C VAL A 726 -1.64 21.01 31.36
N LEU A 727 -2.71 20.22 31.43
CA LEU A 727 -4.07 20.68 31.14
C LEU A 727 -4.54 21.73 32.17
N GLU A 728 -4.22 21.55 33.45
CA GLU A 728 -4.56 22.52 34.49
C GLU A 728 -3.77 23.83 34.36
N ALA A 729 -2.50 23.75 33.93
CA ALA A 729 -1.69 24.92 33.63
C ALA A 729 -2.27 25.73 32.44
N LEU A 730 -2.83 25.05 31.44
CA LEU A 730 -3.55 25.65 30.32
C LEU A 730 -4.94 26.22 30.67
N GLY A 731 -5.39 26.01 31.92
CA GLY A 731 -6.62 26.57 32.47
C GLY A 731 -7.84 25.65 32.38
N TYR A 732 -7.69 24.41 31.91
CA TYR A 732 -8.78 23.45 31.86
C TYR A 732 -9.16 22.93 33.26
N THR A 733 -10.45 22.64 33.45
CA THR A 733 -10.88 21.80 34.57
C THR A 733 -10.80 20.34 34.14
N VAL A 734 -9.84 19.59 34.71
CA VAL A 734 -9.68 18.17 34.40
C VAL A 734 -10.62 17.35 35.29
N VAL A 735 -11.43 16.50 34.67
CA VAL A 735 -12.21 15.46 35.35
C VAL A 735 -11.76 14.08 34.88
N MET A 736 -11.93 13.07 35.72
CA MET A 736 -11.56 11.70 35.40
C MET A 736 -12.71 10.75 35.79
N PRO A 737 -13.15 9.84 34.88
CA PRO A 737 -14.26 8.94 35.15
C PRO A 737 -13.94 8.03 36.33
N GLN A 738 -14.92 7.86 37.22
CA GLN A 738 -14.83 6.96 38.36
C GLN A 738 -15.42 5.60 37.99
N GLY A 739 -14.63 4.53 38.10
CA GLY A 739 -15.05 3.17 37.76
C GLY A 739 -14.10 2.48 36.80
N PHE A 740 -14.46 1.26 36.41
CA PHE A 740 -13.72 0.51 35.42
C PHE A 740 -14.12 0.97 34.02
N VAL A 741 -13.19 1.62 33.33
CA VAL A 741 -13.29 2.00 31.92
C VAL A 741 -12.10 1.42 31.16
N CYS A 742 -12.35 0.96 29.94
CA CYS A 742 -11.33 0.42 29.06
C CYS A 742 -11.78 0.54 27.61
N CYS A 743 -10.82 0.72 26.70
CA CYS A 743 -11.09 0.79 25.26
C CYS A 743 -11.36 -0.59 24.65
N GLY A 744 -11.08 -1.70 25.35
CA GLY A 744 -11.39 -3.06 24.85
C GLY A 744 -10.33 -3.66 23.90
N LEU A 745 -9.26 -2.91 23.58
CA LEU A 745 -8.25 -3.27 22.57
C LEU A 745 -7.63 -4.66 22.77
N THR A 746 -7.28 -5.02 24.01
CA THR A 746 -6.60 -6.30 24.31
C THR A 746 -7.51 -7.51 24.05
N TRP A 747 -8.82 -7.35 24.19
CA TRP A 747 -9.81 -8.36 23.79
C TRP A 747 -10.07 -8.34 22.29
N HIS A 748 -10.10 -7.17 21.65
CA HIS A 748 -10.27 -7.05 20.20
C HIS A 748 -9.12 -7.72 19.43
N SER A 749 -7.87 -7.37 19.74
CA SER A 749 -6.67 -7.90 19.06
C SER A 749 -6.53 -9.42 19.19
N THR A 750 -7.06 -10.00 20.28
CA THR A 750 -7.05 -11.44 20.54
C THR A 750 -8.31 -12.17 20.05
N GLY A 751 -9.23 -11.48 19.37
CA GLY A 751 -10.48 -12.03 18.83
C GLY A 751 -11.51 -12.42 19.89
N GLN A 752 -11.52 -11.76 21.05
CA GLN A 752 -12.48 -11.97 22.13
C GLN A 752 -13.62 -10.94 22.04
N LEU A 753 -14.24 -10.82 20.87
CA LEU A 753 -15.16 -9.73 20.50
C LEU A 753 -16.40 -9.60 21.41
N ASP A 754 -17.01 -10.70 21.85
CA ASP A 754 -18.13 -10.64 22.81
C ASP A 754 -17.75 -9.96 24.14
N MET A 755 -16.50 -10.16 24.59
CA MET A 755 -16.01 -9.53 25.80
C MET A 755 -15.67 -8.05 25.52
N ALA A 756 -15.08 -7.76 24.36
CA ALA A 756 -14.83 -6.39 23.94
C ALA A 756 -16.14 -5.58 23.91
N GLN A 757 -17.23 -6.10 23.32
CA GLN A 757 -18.54 -5.45 23.33
C GLN A 757 -19.03 -5.18 24.77
N LYS A 758 -18.95 -6.15 25.67
CA LYS A 758 -19.35 -5.98 27.08
C LYS A 758 -18.54 -4.89 27.79
N VAL A 759 -17.23 -4.85 27.56
CA VAL A 759 -16.33 -3.84 28.12
C VAL A 759 -16.68 -2.46 27.55
N LEU A 760 -16.90 -2.35 26.25
CA LEU A 760 -17.29 -1.11 25.58
C LEU A 760 -18.63 -0.58 26.07
N THR A 761 -19.67 -1.43 26.18
CA THR A 761 -20.97 -1.04 26.75
C THR A 761 -20.80 -0.54 28.18
N ARG A 762 -20.01 -1.25 29.01
CA ARG A 762 -19.74 -0.83 30.39
C ARG A 762 -19.01 0.51 30.45
N THR A 763 -18.06 0.74 29.55
CA THR A 763 -17.36 2.01 29.40
C THR A 763 -18.35 3.12 29.05
N LEU A 764 -19.23 2.92 28.07
CA LEU A 764 -20.24 3.90 27.69
C LEU A 764 -21.19 4.23 28.84
N ASP A 765 -21.58 3.26 29.66
CA ASP A 765 -22.41 3.50 30.87
C ASP A 765 -21.73 4.43 31.88
N VAL A 766 -20.41 4.31 32.05
CA VAL A 766 -19.63 5.18 32.95
C VAL A 766 -19.40 6.56 32.32
N MET A 767 -19.20 6.60 31.00
CA MET A 767 -18.87 7.82 30.27
C MET A 767 -20.09 8.68 29.94
N GLU A 768 -21.30 8.11 29.95
CA GLU A 768 -22.53 8.79 29.52
C GLU A 768 -22.75 10.19 30.13
N PRO A 769 -22.55 10.43 31.44
CA PRO A 769 -22.74 11.78 32.01
C PRO A 769 -21.78 12.81 31.41
N TYR A 770 -20.54 12.41 31.11
CA TYR A 770 -19.52 13.29 30.55
C TYR A 770 -19.78 13.56 29.06
N LEU A 771 -20.16 12.52 28.32
CA LEU A 771 -20.51 12.62 26.91
C LEU A 771 -21.73 13.51 26.69
N ARG A 772 -22.78 13.38 27.53
CA ARG A 772 -23.96 14.24 27.49
C ARG A 772 -23.63 15.71 27.82
N ALA A 773 -22.61 15.95 28.65
CA ALA A 773 -22.13 17.29 28.96
C ALA A 773 -21.29 17.91 27.82
N GLY A 774 -20.97 17.13 26.77
CA GLY A 774 -20.19 17.61 25.61
C GLY A 774 -18.72 17.84 25.93
N TYR A 775 -18.18 17.23 26.98
CA TYR A 775 -16.77 17.39 27.34
C TYR A 775 -15.87 16.61 26.39
N PRO A 776 -14.79 17.21 25.86
CA PRO A 776 -13.76 16.47 25.13
C PRO A 776 -13.16 15.36 26.00
N VAL A 777 -12.94 14.19 25.40
CA VAL A 777 -12.34 13.02 26.04
C VAL A 777 -10.90 12.88 25.54
N VAL A 778 -9.96 13.29 26.37
CA VAL A 778 -8.53 13.35 26.04
C VAL A 778 -7.89 11.98 26.25
N GLY A 779 -7.50 11.33 25.15
CA GLY A 779 -6.75 10.07 25.17
C GLY A 779 -5.24 10.28 25.11
N LEU A 780 -4.49 9.51 25.90
CA LEU A 780 -3.02 9.53 25.91
C LEU A 780 -2.43 8.34 25.14
N GLU A 781 -3.01 7.14 25.28
CA GLU A 781 -2.60 5.96 24.51
C GLU A 781 -3.26 5.96 23.12
N PRO A 782 -2.49 6.15 22.02
CA PRO A 782 -3.09 6.35 20.70
C PRO A 782 -3.86 5.14 20.18
N SER A 783 -3.45 3.92 20.53
CA SER A 783 -4.20 2.71 20.17
C SER A 783 -5.59 2.65 20.80
N CYS A 784 -5.76 3.14 22.04
CA CYS A 784 -7.07 3.24 22.66
C CYS A 784 -7.90 4.39 22.07
N THR A 785 -7.29 5.53 21.78
CA THR A 785 -7.96 6.67 21.12
C THR A 785 -8.57 6.24 19.79
N VAL A 786 -7.79 5.55 18.95
CA VAL A 786 -8.25 5.05 17.65
C VAL A 786 -9.37 4.02 17.79
N LEU A 787 -9.30 3.11 18.76
CA LEU A 787 -10.38 2.13 18.97
C LEU A 787 -11.68 2.84 19.36
N LEU A 788 -11.63 3.80 20.27
CA LEU A 788 -12.81 4.55 20.71
C LEU A 788 -13.39 5.43 19.59
N ALA A 789 -12.54 5.97 18.71
CA ALA A 789 -12.94 6.81 17.58
C ALA A 789 -13.50 6.01 16.39
N HIS A 790 -12.90 4.86 16.07
CA HIS A 790 -13.18 4.16 14.81
C HIS A 790 -13.78 2.76 14.96
N ASP A 791 -13.37 1.97 15.96
CA ASP A 791 -13.84 0.60 16.14
C ASP A 791 -15.11 0.52 16.99
N LEU A 792 -15.23 1.38 18.00
CA LEU A 792 -16.38 1.41 18.90
C LEU A 792 -17.72 1.59 18.13
N PRO A 793 -17.86 2.50 17.16
CA PRO A 793 -19.07 2.60 16.34
C PRO A 793 -19.36 1.35 15.53
N GLU A 794 -18.35 0.62 15.07
CA GLU A 794 -18.54 -0.65 14.33
C GLU A 794 -18.88 -1.82 15.27
N MET A 795 -18.39 -1.78 16.52
CA MET A 795 -18.67 -2.79 17.55
C MET A 795 -20.06 -2.65 18.17
N LEU A 796 -20.58 -1.42 18.26
CA LEU A 796 -21.87 -1.07 18.85
C LEU A 796 -22.64 -0.05 17.96
N PRO A 797 -22.99 -0.41 16.71
CA PRO A 797 -23.58 0.51 15.74
C PRO A 797 -24.94 1.07 16.17
N ASP A 798 -25.70 0.31 16.96
CA ASP A 798 -27.04 0.68 17.41
C ASP A 798 -27.05 1.51 18.72
N ASP A 799 -25.89 1.71 19.36
CA ASP A 799 -25.78 2.53 20.57
C ASP A 799 -25.39 3.97 20.20
N PRO A 800 -26.28 4.97 20.33
CA PRO A 800 -25.97 6.35 19.95
C PRO A 800 -24.81 6.95 20.78
N ARG A 801 -24.52 6.37 21.96
CA ARG A 801 -23.38 6.80 22.79
C ARG A 801 -22.05 6.43 22.15
N ALA A 802 -21.98 5.37 21.32
CA ALA A 802 -20.78 5.00 20.58
C ALA A 802 -20.38 6.10 19.59
N ALA A 803 -21.32 6.57 18.77
CA ALA A 803 -21.10 7.68 17.85
C ALA A 803 -20.75 8.99 18.58
N LEU A 804 -21.36 9.24 19.74
CA LEU A 804 -21.03 10.40 20.56
C LEU A 804 -19.60 10.31 21.12
N MET A 805 -19.21 9.17 21.71
CA MET A 805 -17.85 8.92 22.18
C MET A 805 -16.82 9.12 21.07
N ALA A 806 -17.08 8.56 19.88
CA ALA A 806 -16.19 8.68 18.74
C ALA A 806 -15.94 10.14 18.33
N LYS A 807 -16.97 10.99 18.40
CA LYS A 807 -16.86 12.43 18.12
C LYS A 807 -16.23 13.25 19.25
N SER A 808 -16.25 12.73 20.49
CA SER A 808 -15.75 13.44 21.67
C SER A 808 -14.29 13.10 21.99
N VAL A 809 -13.78 11.97 21.51
CA VAL A 809 -12.40 11.55 21.74
C VAL A 809 -11.44 12.39 20.90
N VAL A 810 -10.42 12.92 21.55
CA VAL A 810 -9.32 13.68 20.94
C VAL A 810 -8.00 13.25 21.59
N SER A 811 -6.90 13.34 20.84
CA SER A 811 -5.55 13.25 21.37
C SER A 811 -5.20 14.47 22.22
N LEU A 812 -4.11 14.37 23.00
CA LEU A 812 -3.59 15.52 23.73
C LEU A 812 -3.11 16.63 22.80
N GLY A 813 -2.47 16.28 21.69
CA GLY A 813 -1.98 17.23 20.68
C GLY A 813 -3.12 18.04 20.07
N GLU A 814 -4.16 17.37 19.58
CA GLU A 814 -5.36 18.01 18.99
C GLU A 814 -6.03 18.99 19.95
N LEU A 815 -6.15 18.63 21.23
CA LEU A 815 -6.75 19.53 22.21
C LEU A 815 -5.90 20.79 22.44
N ILE A 816 -4.57 20.63 22.54
CA ILE A 816 -3.66 21.73 22.91
C ILE A 816 -3.35 22.64 21.72
N GLU A 817 -3.33 22.13 20.48
CA GLU A 817 -3.00 22.90 19.28
C GLU A 817 -3.82 24.20 19.18
N HIS A 818 -5.11 24.16 19.48
CA HIS A 818 -6.00 25.34 19.46
C HIS A 818 -5.63 26.45 20.46
N ARG A 819 -4.71 26.19 21.38
CA ARG A 819 -4.22 27.14 22.39
C ARG A 819 -2.80 27.62 22.08
N VAL A 820 -2.17 27.09 21.03
CA VAL A 820 -0.85 27.54 20.57
C VAL A 820 -0.98 28.98 20.08
N PRO A 821 -0.20 29.95 20.60
CA PRO A 821 -0.29 31.34 20.20
C PRO A 821 0.08 31.52 18.72
N ALA A 822 -0.81 32.13 17.93
CA ALA A 822 -0.46 32.59 16.60
C ALA A 822 0.46 33.82 16.74
N ASN A 823 1.73 33.70 16.29
CA ASN A 823 2.74 34.76 16.16
C ASN A 823 2.35 36.15 16.74
N GLY A 824 2.34 36.28 18.07
CA GLY A 824 2.20 37.57 18.76
C GLY A 824 0.79 38.01 19.20
N GLU A 825 -0.26 37.19 19.08
CA GLU A 825 -1.56 37.53 19.68
C GLU A 825 -1.53 37.41 21.22
N SER A 826 -1.54 38.57 21.88
CA SER A 826 -1.37 38.75 23.33
C SER A 826 -2.63 38.43 24.16
N GLY A 827 -3.35 37.34 23.85
CA GLY A 827 -4.64 37.02 24.45
C GLY A 827 -4.68 35.73 25.29
N THR A 828 -3.86 34.74 24.97
CA THR A 828 -3.86 33.43 25.65
C THR A 828 -2.57 33.25 26.44
N GLU A 829 -2.68 33.08 27.76
CA GLU A 829 -1.52 32.81 28.63
C GLU A 829 -0.95 31.43 28.27
N TRP A 830 0.20 31.41 27.58
CA TRP A 830 0.93 30.19 27.21
C TRP A 830 1.89 29.83 28.36
N PRO A 831 1.63 28.76 29.14
CA PRO A 831 2.33 28.51 30.40
C PRO A 831 3.66 27.76 30.23
N PHE A 832 4.18 27.68 29.01
CA PHE A 832 5.38 26.90 28.67
C PHE A 832 6.54 27.81 28.25
N GLU A 833 7.73 27.45 28.69
CA GLU A 833 9.02 27.99 28.25
C GLU A 833 9.52 27.21 27.03
N GLU A 834 10.43 27.82 26.26
CA GLU A 834 11.13 27.10 25.20
C GLU A 834 12.16 26.13 25.80
N LEU A 835 12.16 24.89 25.29
CA LEU A 835 13.11 23.86 25.69
C LEU A 835 14.40 23.87 24.85
N ASP A 836 14.36 24.46 23.65
CA ASP A 836 15.42 24.42 22.62
C ASP A 836 16.08 23.03 22.51
N ALA A 837 15.27 22.04 22.15
CA ALA A 837 15.67 20.64 22.12
C ALA A 837 15.37 19.99 20.76
N THR A 838 16.13 18.96 20.43
CA THR A 838 15.80 18.06 19.31
C THR A 838 15.21 16.76 19.85
N ALA A 839 14.29 16.16 19.09
CA ALA A 839 13.62 14.93 19.47
C ALA A 839 13.58 13.93 18.32
N VAL A 840 13.99 12.70 18.59
CA VAL A 840 13.70 11.55 17.72
C VAL A 840 12.31 11.03 18.09
N SER A 841 11.38 11.08 17.16
CA SER A 841 9.97 10.78 17.43
C SER A 841 9.45 9.55 16.73
N GLN A 842 8.96 8.61 17.53
CA GLN A 842 8.20 7.46 17.09
C GLN A 842 6.70 7.76 17.18
N VAL A 843 6.12 8.27 16.10
CA VAL A 843 4.65 8.40 15.94
C VAL A 843 4.03 7.01 16.04
N HIS A 844 2.97 6.88 16.84
CA HIS A 844 2.35 5.58 17.08
C HIS A 844 1.64 5.07 15.81
N CYS A 845 1.76 3.77 15.49
CA CYS A 845 1.21 3.23 14.25
C CYS A 845 -0.30 3.47 14.08
N HIS A 846 -1.08 3.41 15.17
CA HIS A 846 -2.52 3.70 15.11
C HIS A 846 -2.79 5.17 14.82
N GLU A 847 -2.03 6.10 15.44
CA GLU A 847 -2.13 7.54 15.20
C GLU A 847 -1.78 7.88 13.76
N ARG A 848 -0.64 7.38 13.25
CA ARG A 848 -0.27 7.53 11.83
C ARG A 848 -1.34 6.99 10.89
N SER A 849 -2.00 5.88 11.27
CA SER A 849 -2.93 5.20 10.37
C SER A 849 -4.35 5.77 10.38
N GLN A 850 -4.87 6.25 11.51
CA GLN A 850 -6.27 6.65 11.68
C GLN A 850 -6.45 8.01 12.36
N GLY A 851 -5.39 8.59 12.93
CA GLY A 851 -5.37 9.92 13.54
C GLY A 851 -4.50 10.90 12.75
N ASP A 852 -4.03 11.95 13.42
CA ASP A 852 -3.16 12.98 12.86
C ASP A 852 -2.08 13.40 13.88
N HIS A 853 -0.80 13.30 13.48
CA HIS A 853 0.34 13.76 14.31
C HIS A 853 0.63 15.25 14.14
N GLY A 854 0.08 15.90 13.09
CA GLY A 854 0.26 17.32 12.82
C GLY A 854 0.06 18.22 14.04
N PRO A 855 -1.04 18.05 14.81
CA PRO A 855 -1.29 18.82 16.03
C PRO A 855 -0.21 18.64 17.10
N ALA A 856 0.25 17.41 17.34
CA ALA A 856 1.33 17.15 18.30
C ALA A 856 2.64 17.81 17.83
N ALA A 857 2.96 17.73 16.55
CA ALA A 857 4.13 18.38 15.97
C ALA A 857 4.05 19.93 16.08
N THR A 858 2.87 20.53 15.88
CA THR A 858 2.64 21.97 16.11
C THR A 858 2.90 22.36 17.56
N VAL A 859 2.40 21.56 18.50
CA VAL A 859 2.58 21.78 19.94
C VAL A 859 4.06 21.62 20.36
N LEU A 860 4.79 20.66 19.79
CA LEU A 860 6.23 20.50 20.04
C LEU A 860 7.03 21.69 19.54
N ARG A 861 6.74 22.16 18.31
CA ARG A 861 7.41 23.33 17.73
C ARG A 861 7.18 24.59 18.57
N SER A 862 5.99 24.77 19.14
CA SER A 862 5.68 25.98 19.94
C SER A 862 6.37 26.02 21.30
N VAL A 863 6.94 24.91 21.76
CA VAL A 863 7.82 24.86 22.95
C VAL A 863 9.31 24.71 22.56
N GLY A 864 9.66 25.01 21.30
CA GLY A 864 11.04 24.98 20.83
C GLY A 864 11.62 23.58 20.61
N VAL A 865 10.78 22.54 20.44
CA VAL A 865 11.25 21.19 20.12
C VAL A 865 11.23 20.96 18.62
N ARG A 866 12.41 20.62 18.07
CA ARG A 866 12.60 20.24 16.66
C ARG A 866 12.54 18.72 16.54
N GLU A 867 11.54 18.23 15.82
CA GLU A 867 11.26 16.80 15.69
C GLU A 867 11.90 16.19 14.44
N GLU A 868 12.53 15.02 14.60
CA GLU A 868 12.92 14.10 13.54
C GLU A 868 12.05 12.84 13.65
N GLU A 869 11.12 12.69 12.71
CA GLU A 869 10.12 11.62 12.70
C GLU A 869 10.66 10.33 12.07
N ILE A 870 10.43 9.19 12.73
CA ILE A 870 10.69 7.85 12.19
C ILE A 870 9.68 7.50 11.10
N LYS A 871 10.15 7.30 9.87
CA LYS A 871 9.33 7.16 8.64
C LYS A 871 8.64 5.81 8.51
N THR A 872 9.28 4.73 8.96
CA THR A 872 8.76 3.35 8.95
C THR A 872 7.49 3.19 9.81
N GLY A 873 7.24 4.11 10.75
CA GLY A 873 5.98 4.19 11.50
C GLY A 873 5.69 3.00 12.44
N CYS A 874 6.59 2.03 12.57
CA CYS A 874 6.41 0.85 13.43
C CYS A 874 7.59 0.67 14.38
N CYS A 875 7.34 0.73 15.69
CA CYS A 875 8.37 0.46 16.69
C CYS A 875 8.79 -1.03 16.74
N GLY A 876 7.94 -1.92 16.22
CA GLY A 876 8.13 -3.37 16.27
C GLY A 876 7.44 -4.07 17.43
N LEU A 877 6.77 -3.38 18.36
CA LEU A 877 6.05 -4.00 19.48
C LEU A 877 4.56 -3.64 19.46
N ALA A 878 3.71 -4.63 19.22
CA ALA A 878 2.26 -4.46 19.20
C ALA A 878 1.57 -5.28 20.30
N GLY A 879 1.30 -4.68 21.46
CA GLY A 879 0.47 -5.28 22.52
C GLY A 879 0.87 -6.73 22.85
N ASN A 880 -0.11 -7.65 22.90
CA ASN A 880 0.14 -9.06 23.19
C ASN A 880 1.06 -9.74 22.17
N TRP A 881 0.97 -9.35 20.89
CA TRP A 881 1.72 -9.97 19.81
C TRP A 881 3.23 -9.92 20.07
N GLY A 882 3.74 -8.79 20.53
CA GLY A 882 5.18 -8.60 20.76
C GLY A 882 5.77 -9.41 21.92
N PHE A 883 4.90 -10.00 22.75
CA PHE A 883 5.26 -10.84 23.88
C PHE A 883 4.88 -12.31 23.69
N GLU A 884 4.27 -12.68 22.56
CA GLU A 884 3.99 -14.07 22.25
C GLU A 884 5.26 -14.82 21.83
N PRO A 885 5.40 -16.11 22.20
CA PRO A 885 6.58 -16.89 21.85
C PRO A 885 6.77 -16.99 20.34
N GLY A 886 7.99 -16.70 19.88
CA GLY A 886 8.33 -16.74 18.45
C GLY A 886 8.25 -15.40 17.72
N HIS A 887 7.76 -14.33 18.36
CA HIS A 887 7.67 -13.00 17.73
C HIS A 887 8.81 -12.04 18.11
N ALA A 888 9.63 -12.37 19.12
CA ALA A 888 10.67 -11.46 19.61
C ALA A 888 11.72 -11.08 18.57
N GLU A 889 12.16 -12.03 17.74
CA GLU A 889 13.16 -11.77 16.70
C GLU A 889 12.62 -10.77 15.68
N LEU A 890 11.45 -11.06 15.11
CA LEU A 890 10.78 -10.17 14.15
C LEU A 890 10.50 -8.78 14.76
N SER A 891 10.06 -8.72 16.01
CA SER A 891 9.85 -7.46 16.72
C SER A 891 11.12 -6.62 16.80
N LYS A 892 12.28 -7.24 17.08
CA LYS A 892 13.57 -6.55 17.11
C LYS A 892 14.01 -6.12 15.71
N THR A 893 13.84 -6.99 14.72
CA THR A 893 14.13 -6.66 13.31
C THR A 893 13.36 -5.41 12.89
N LEU A 894 12.08 -5.28 13.26
CA LEU A 894 11.29 -4.08 12.97
C LEU A 894 11.88 -2.82 13.61
N GLY A 895 12.28 -2.88 14.88
CA GLY A 895 12.94 -1.75 15.54
C GLY A 895 14.30 -1.40 14.92
N GLU A 896 15.07 -2.41 14.46
CA GLU A 896 16.38 -2.25 13.84
C GLU A 896 16.35 -1.64 12.43
N ARG A 897 15.18 -1.55 11.78
CA ARG A 897 15.07 -0.95 10.44
C ARG A 897 15.35 0.55 10.43
N GLU A 898 14.91 1.26 11.47
CA GLU A 898 15.07 2.73 11.53
C GLU A 898 15.10 3.26 12.97
N LEU A 899 14.13 2.86 13.81
CA LEU A 899 13.96 3.39 15.17
C LEU A 899 15.21 3.24 16.04
N PHE A 900 15.74 2.02 16.18
CA PHE A 900 16.91 1.76 17.02
C PHE A 900 18.18 2.42 16.47
N PRO A 901 18.49 2.35 15.16
CA PRO A 901 19.56 3.14 14.56
C PRO A 901 19.45 4.64 14.84
N ALA A 902 18.28 5.26 14.60
CA ALA A 902 18.07 6.70 14.81
C ALA A 902 18.29 7.10 16.28
N ILE A 903 17.73 6.32 17.21
CA ILE A 903 17.93 6.52 18.64
C ILE A 903 19.40 6.39 19.03
N ARG A 904 20.14 5.42 18.48
CA ARG A 904 21.58 5.26 18.77
C ARG A 904 22.45 6.35 18.16
N ALA A 905 22.00 6.99 17.07
CA ALA A 905 22.72 8.04 16.36
C ALA A 905 22.52 9.45 16.92
N ARG A 906 21.49 9.66 17.77
CA ARG A 906 21.15 10.98 18.35
C ARG A 906 22.26 11.58 19.24
N GLU A 907 22.23 12.89 19.43
CA GLU A 907 23.16 13.58 20.33
C GLU A 907 22.80 13.38 21.81
N ALA A 908 23.81 13.50 22.68
CA ALA A 908 23.60 13.39 24.13
C ALA A 908 22.82 14.60 24.65
N GLY A 909 21.52 14.40 24.89
CA GLY A 909 20.59 15.46 25.30
C GLY A 909 19.30 15.46 24.49
N ASP A 910 19.32 14.86 23.30
CA ASP A 910 18.15 14.73 22.45
C ASP A 910 17.08 13.86 23.12
N LEU A 911 15.85 14.32 22.99
CA LEU A 911 14.67 13.64 23.51
C LEU A 911 14.34 12.44 22.61
N VAL A 912 13.73 11.42 23.22
CA VAL A 912 13.11 10.31 22.46
C VAL A 912 11.63 10.34 22.79
N LEU A 913 10.79 10.57 21.79
CA LEU A 913 9.35 10.76 21.94
C LEU A 913 8.58 9.53 21.46
N ALA A 914 7.66 9.04 22.28
CA ALA A 914 6.75 7.95 21.95
C ALA A 914 5.53 7.93 22.89
N ASP A 915 4.34 8.24 22.35
CA ASP A 915 3.11 8.31 23.17
C ASP A 915 2.52 6.94 23.52
N GLY A 916 2.74 5.92 22.67
CA GLY A 916 2.27 4.57 22.95
C GLY A 916 3.12 3.83 23.99
N PHE A 917 2.47 3.16 24.95
CA PHE A 917 3.15 2.36 25.98
C PHE A 917 4.03 1.24 25.39
N SER A 918 3.54 0.57 24.34
CA SER A 918 4.31 -0.48 23.66
C SER A 918 5.54 0.10 22.95
N CYS A 919 5.44 1.28 22.33
CA CYS A 919 6.57 1.95 21.71
C CYS A 919 7.65 2.29 22.73
N ARG A 920 7.28 2.90 23.88
CA ARG A 920 8.23 3.20 24.96
C ARG A 920 8.91 1.94 25.50
N THR A 921 8.13 0.88 25.74
CA THR A 921 8.67 -0.41 26.20
C THR A 921 9.71 -0.97 25.21
N GLN A 922 9.41 -0.92 23.92
CA GLN A 922 10.30 -1.40 22.87
C GLN A 922 11.58 -0.57 22.74
N ILE A 923 11.47 0.75 22.89
CA ILE A 923 12.60 1.67 22.90
C ILE A 923 13.53 1.36 24.07
N THR A 924 12.99 1.23 25.29
CA THR A 924 13.78 0.90 26.49
C THR A 924 14.43 -0.48 26.35
N GLU A 925 13.70 -1.51 25.94
CA GLU A 925 14.26 -2.86 25.76
C GLU A 925 15.30 -2.95 24.63
N GLY A 926 15.11 -2.20 23.54
CA GLY A 926 15.95 -2.24 22.36
C GLY A 926 17.21 -1.37 22.44
N THR A 927 17.17 -0.28 23.20
CA THR A 927 18.22 0.75 23.20
C THR A 927 18.73 1.14 24.59
N GLY A 928 18.03 0.76 25.67
CA GLY A 928 18.35 1.15 27.04
C GLY A 928 18.00 2.60 27.38
N VAL A 929 17.29 3.29 26.49
CA VAL A 929 16.87 4.68 26.64
C VAL A 929 15.38 4.72 26.95
N ASP A 930 14.96 5.62 27.82
CA ASP A 930 13.54 5.82 28.09
C ASP A 930 12.91 6.79 27.08
N GLY A 931 11.81 6.35 26.45
CA GLY A 931 10.95 7.23 25.66
C GLY A 931 10.07 8.09 26.57
N LEU A 932 9.77 9.32 26.14
CA LEU A 932 8.91 10.27 26.82
C LEU A 932 7.59 10.42 26.05
N HIS A 933 6.50 10.62 26.79
CA HIS A 933 5.22 11.01 26.22
C HIS A 933 5.17 12.54 26.00
N LEU A 934 4.38 13.03 25.03
CA LEU A 934 4.16 14.46 24.76
C LEU A 934 3.86 15.27 26.04
N ALA A 935 2.91 14.79 26.84
CA ALA A 935 2.58 15.35 28.16
C ALA A 935 3.80 15.57 29.08
N GLU A 936 4.77 14.63 29.11
CA GLU A 936 5.95 14.74 29.98
C GLU A 936 6.95 15.76 29.43
N VAL A 937 7.04 15.89 28.10
CA VAL A 937 7.83 16.96 27.48
C VAL A 937 7.21 18.33 27.78
N LEU A 938 5.90 18.47 27.65
CA LEU A 938 5.18 19.70 28.02
C LEU A 938 5.29 20.01 29.51
N GLN A 939 5.25 19.01 30.38
CA GLN A 939 5.46 19.19 31.81
C GLN A 939 6.86 19.74 32.11
N LYS A 940 7.90 19.30 31.39
CA LYS A 940 9.26 19.86 31.52
C LYS A 940 9.34 21.32 31.11
N ALA A 941 8.51 21.72 30.14
CA ALA A 941 8.43 23.09 29.63
C ALA A 941 7.62 24.03 30.54
N LEU A 942 6.88 23.54 31.55
CA LEU A 942 6.07 24.41 32.41
C LEU A 942 6.92 25.45 33.15
N VAL A 943 6.53 26.73 33.03
CA VAL A 943 7.17 27.85 33.76
C VAL A 943 7.15 27.55 35.26
N LYS A 944 8.33 27.30 35.84
CA LYS A 944 8.45 27.07 37.28
C LYS A 944 8.33 28.40 38.00
N LYS A 945 7.29 28.55 38.83
CA LYS A 945 7.18 29.68 39.75
C LYS A 945 8.33 29.62 40.76
N THR A 946 9.30 30.52 40.65
CA THR A 946 10.20 30.89 41.76
C THR A 946 9.43 31.50 42.92
#